data_AF-A0A352SMV5-F1
#
_entry.id   AF-A0A352SMV5-F1
#
_cell.length_a   1.000
_cell.length_b   1.000
_cell.length_c   1.000
_cell.angle_alpha   90.00
_cell.angle_beta   90.00
_cell.angle_gamma   90.00
#
_symmetry.space_group_name_H-M   'P 1'
#
loop_
_entity.id
_entity.type
_entity.pdbx_description
1 polymer ?
#
loop_
_entity_poly.entity_id
_entity_poly.type
_entity_poly.pdbx_seq_one_letter_code
_entity_poly.pdbx_strand_id
1 'polypeptide(L)'
;MKTQFTMKALPSALVALFLFSVSVQAQDAVDVTFKVNTATALDTVNSSHVIQMRGTSPTNTELDAIITWDGSSLQMTNEGGDYWTTTIQMNPGDTLEYKFWAGSDTENGLVGNGGWETPDNRFLYLPADATSDTTLPLHFFNKTEAPFESKDDSVAVWFRVNVGYPVAIGDFSPDTTTVGVRGSKTPLTWDDATPDIFYEGNNGVNEFYSGVIYFAKSDLVEESSFEYKFYINGANGWEGTPNRLLDLASLSDTTVHFDYYNDQMPPTSKIVNTTLNFDVNVGILEGLGYFNSSIDEVYVRGEFNSWSQDNQMSFNNDAGTYNALNIPFTSSVGAELPYKFYIRWDDSRDDEASEFYLPISADGDGWEEPGVTGGGNRIIAVQDDEAQVAATQYYNGVAPQALMTSTNVEGGAITVTFSIDMTPALENESQPFLPASDSVYLIVDTPFFALSQNIKEPGDDLSAFVATYTEEDRERVRFTDEDGDMVYELEYDMTLPTLNHIGFRVAYGEPTTADGSLFVHGSGFDAGRRHYQYVQPIITEDGGDLDNLPDVSWPSSYTFPTLTWKASDLDWETPPSYTQVGTSVEDVEQLPNTFKLNQNYPNPFNPTTTIAFELPVTSNVKLNVYNAIGQHVATLVNGKPMSAGVHAVGFNASGLASGLYIYRLEAGDFMQTRSMMLVK
;
A
#
# COMPACT_ATOMS: atom_id res chain seq x y z
N MET A 1 86.90 16.60 -77.66
CA MET A 1 85.93 15.80 -76.86
C MET A 1 84.64 16.62 -76.73
N LYS A 2 83.50 16.01 -76.32
CA LYS A 2 82.16 16.65 -76.21
C LYS A 2 82.23 17.96 -75.39
N THR A 3 81.72 19.12 -75.85
CA THR A 3 80.31 19.63 -75.84
C THR A 3 79.63 19.59 -74.46
N GLN A 4 78.85 20.61 -74.04
CA GLN A 4 78.22 21.72 -74.78
C GLN A 4 78.16 23.07 -73.98
N PHE A 5 77.42 24.07 -74.47
CA PHE A 5 77.53 25.51 -74.13
C PHE A 5 76.33 26.08 -73.32
N THR A 6 76.60 27.19 -72.60
CA THR A 6 75.77 28.40 -72.27
C THR A 6 74.26 28.43 -72.61
N MET A 7 73.35 29.19 -71.98
CA MET A 7 73.37 30.46 -71.19
C MET A 7 71.98 30.58 -70.47
N LYS A 8 71.47 31.63 -69.79
CA LYS A 8 71.83 33.04 -69.43
C LYS A 8 70.98 33.48 -68.22
N ALA A 9 71.28 34.61 -67.56
CA ALA A 9 70.34 35.26 -66.63
C ALA A 9 70.53 36.80 -66.56
N LEU A 10 69.41 37.53 -66.46
CA LEU A 10 69.28 38.94 -66.00
C LEU A 10 67.95 39.04 -65.20
N PRO A 11 67.72 40.06 -64.37
CA PRO A 11 66.76 39.98 -63.26
C PRO A 11 65.31 40.33 -63.63
N SER A 12 64.38 39.86 -62.80
CA SER A 12 62.97 40.29 -62.75
C SER A 12 62.64 40.82 -61.34
N ALA A 13 61.71 41.77 -61.27
CA ALA A 13 61.46 42.55 -60.05
C ALA A 13 60.56 41.84 -59.02
N LEU A 14 60.68 42.29 -57.77
CA LEU A 14 59.80 41.92 -56.67
C LEU A 14 58.42 42.56 -56.86
N VAL A 15 57.35 41.75 -56.84
CA VAL A 15 55.96 42.22 -56.74
C VAL A 15 55.40 41.71 -55.42
N ALA A 16 55.01 42.62 -54.53
CA ALA A 16 54.37 42.26 -53.27
C ALA A 16 52.87 42.05 -53.49
N LEU A 17 52.39 40.83 -53.24
CA LEU A 17 50.97 40.48 -53.25
C LEU A 17 50.45 40.48 -51.81
N PHE A 18 49.57 41.42 -51.47
CA PHE A 18 48.90 41.43 -50.17
C PHE A 18 47.82 40.34 -50.13
N LEU A 19 48.11 39.25 -49.43
CA LEU A 19 47.12 38.26 -49.02
C LEU A 19 46.42 38.77 -47.75
N PHE A 20 45.14 39.10 -47.85
CA PHE A 20 44.27 39.25 -46.67
C PHE A 20 43.92 37.86 -46.14
N SER A 21 44.67 37.41 -45.12
CA SER A 21 44.29 36.25 -44.32
C SER A 21 43.12 36.64 -43.41
N VAL A 22 41.89 36.45 -43.88
CA VAL A 22 40.72 36.44 -42.99
C VAL A 22 40.82 35.17 -42.15
N SER A 23 41.22 35.31 -40.89
CA SER A 23 41.05 34.27 -39.90
C SER A 23 39.55 34.15 -39.61
N VAL A 24 38.89 33.19 -40.27
CA VAL A 24 37.60 32.69 -39.80
C VAL A 24 37.90 32.04 -38.45
N GLN A 25 37.55 32.74 -37.38
CA GLN A 25 37.56 32.18 -36.05
C GLN A 25 36.46 31.12 -36.01
N ALA A 26 36.79 29.88 -35.63
CA ALA A 26 35.78 28.87 -35.41
C ALA A 26 34.82 29.39 -34.34
N GLN A 27 33.53 29.28 -34.62
CA GLN A 27 32.48 29.70 -33.69
C GLN A 27 32.29 28.55 -32.69
N ASP A 28 32.29 28.87 -31.39
CA ASP A 28 32.19 27.87 -30.34
C ASP A 28 30.85 27.11 -30.44
N ALA A 29 30.85 25.84 -30.04
CA ALA A 29 29.63 25.03 -29.98
C ALA A 29 28.66 25.60 -28.94
N VAL A 30 27.35 25.43 -29.18
CA VAL A 30 26.27 25.89 -28.30
C VAL A 30 25.48 24.71 -27.75
N ASP A 31 24.96 24.85 -26.53
CA ASP A 31 24.10 23.85 -25.91
C ASP A 31 22.70 23.93 -26.55
N VAL A 32 22.26 22.82 -27.17
CA VAL A 32 20.91 22.68 -27.74
C VAL A 32 20.10 21.73 -26.86
N THR A 33 19.07 22.28 -26.21
CA THR A 33 18.21 21.55 -25.27
C THR A 33 16.91 21.12 -25.94
N PHE A 34 16.65 19.81 -25.91
CA PHE A 34 15.46 19.15 -26.44
C PHE A 34 14.53 18.79 -25.28
N LYS A 35 13.23 19.03 -25.44
CA LYS A 35 12.21 18.68 -24.45
C LYS A 35 11.07 17.90 -25.12
N VAL A 36 10.64 16.81 -24.49
CA VAL A 36 9.48 16.01 -24.90
C VAL A 36 8.57 15.75 -23.71
N ASN A 37 7.27 15.87 -23.93
CA ASN A 37 6.20 15.48 -23.02
C ASN A 37 5.64 14.12 -23.46
N THR A 38 5.59 13.16 -22.54
CA THR A 38 5.16 11.77 -22.81
C THR A 38 3.69 11.48 -22.51
N ALA A 39 2.90 12.47 -22.08
CA ALA A 39 1.51 12.26 -21.65
C ALA A 39 0.62 11.67 -22.76
N THR A 40 0.98 11.92 -24.02
CA THR A 40 0.31 11.44 -25.24
C THR A 40 0.89 10.13 -25.82
N ALA A 41 1.72 9.41 -25.05
CA ALA A 41 2.11 8.03 -25.36
C ALA A 41 0.90 7.07 -25.35
N LEU A 42 0.95 5.97 -26.10
CA LEU A 42 -0.11 4.93 -26.05
C LEU A 42 0.06 3.96 -24.86
N ASP A 43 0.93 4.31 -23.93
CA ASP A 43 1.36 3.48 -22.82
C ASP A 43 1.69 4.36 -21.59
N THR A 44 1.89 3.71 -20.45
CA THR A 44 1.93 4.32 -19.12
C THR A 44 3.35 4.69 -18.69
N VAL A 45 3.85 5.81 -19.23
CA VAL A 45 5.23 6.29 -19.04
C VAL A 45 5.45 6.92 -17.66
N ASN A 46 6.29 6.30 -16.83
CA ASN A 46 6.73 6.84 -15.54
C ASN A 46 8.27 6.99 -15.47
N SER A 47 8.80 7.46 -14.34
CA SER A 47 10.23 7.77 -14.16
C SER A 47 11.19 6.57 -14.20
N SER A 48 10.72 5.31 -14.18
CA SER A 48 11.59 4.13 -14.38
C SER A 48 11.80 3.77 -15.85
N HIS A 49 11.12 4.45 -16.78
CA HIS A 49 11.20 4.16 -18.21
C HIS A 49 12.38 4.83 -18.91
N VAL A 50 12.77 4.27 -20.07
CA VAL A 50 13.82 4.78 -20.93
C VAL A 50 13.20 5.60 -22.06
N ILE A 51 13.29 6.93 -21.96
CA ILE A 51 13.03 7.84 -23.08
C ILE A 51 14.36 8.22 -23.73
N GLN A 52 14.47 8.10 -25.05
CA GLN A 52 15.67 8.40 -25.82
C GLN A 52 15.35 9.35 -26.99
N MET A 53 16.32 10.20 -27.30
CA MET A 53 16.42 10.81 -28.63
C MET A 53 17.31 9.91 -29.49
N ARG A 54 16.78 9.38 -30.60
CA ARG A 54 17.49 8.54 -31.56
C ARG A 54 17.61 9.25 -32.91
N GLY A 55 18.70 9.06 -33.65
CA GLY A 55 18.99 9.91 -34.81
C GLY A 55 20.36 9.72 -35.48
N THR A 56 20.75 10.70 -36.29
CA THR A 56 22.07 10.83 -36.95
C THR A 56 22.34 12.29 -37.38
N SER A 57 23.60 12.70 -37.41
CA SER A 57 24.05 14.00 -37.93
C SER A 57 24.98 13.82 -39.14
N PRO A 58 24.48 13.98 -40.39
CA PRO A 58 25.31 13.82 -41.60
C PRO A 58 26.35 14.95 -41.81
N THR A 59 26.46 15.87 -40.86
CA THR A 59 27.39 17.01 -40.84
C THR A 59 28.38 16.93 -39.68
N ASN A 60 28.06 16.27 -38.57
CA ASN A 60 28.91 16.18 -37.39
C ASN A 60 29.03 14.73 -36.86
N THR A 61 30.19 14.10 -37.10
CA THR A 61 30.47 12.72 -36.68
C THR A 61 30.65 12.54 -35.17
N GLU A 62 30.76 13.62 -34.39
CA GLU A 62 30.78 13.55 -32.92
C GLU A 62 29.35 13.45 -32.36
N LEU A 63 28.35 14.02 -33.05
CA LEU A 63 26.93 13.79 -32.74
C LEU A 63 26.50 12.37 -33.10
N ASP A 64 26.94 11.80 -34.23
CA ASP A 64 26.72 10.39 -34.59
C ASP A 64 27.29 9.38 -33.56
N ALA A 65 28.17 9.82 -32.65
CA ALA A 65 28.73 8.99 -31.59
C ALA A 65 27.94 9.02 -30.28
N ILE A 66 26.94 9.91 -30.14
CA ILE A 66 26.07 10.05 -28.96
C ILE A 66 24.57 9.95 -29.28
N ILE A 67 24.17 10.29 -30.51
CA ILE A 67 22.81 10.09 -31.03
C ILE A 67 22.89 9.02 -32.12
N THR A 68 22.24 7.88 -31.88
CA THR A 68 22.22 6.71 -32.78
C THR A 68 20.78 6.26 -33.03
N TRP A 69 20.55 5.36 -33.99
CA TRP A 69 19.21 4.81 -34.27
C TRP A 69 18.84 3.58 -33.41
N ASP A 70 19.71 3.15 -32.49
CA ASP A 70 19.56 1.94 -31.68
C ASP A 70 19.60 2.22 -30.16
N GLY A 71 19.61 1.16 -29.34
CA GLY A 71 19.58 1.25 -27.88
C GLY A 71 20.75 2.00 -27.23
N SER A 72 21.86 2.22 -27.96
CA SER A 72 23.03 2.97 -27.47
C SER A 72 22.85 4.49 -27.38
N SER A 73 21.76 5.03 -27.94
CA SER A 73 21.56 6.48 -28.04
C SER A 73 21.32 7.19 -26.70
N LEU A 74 21.53 8.50 -26.68
CA LEU A 74 21.32 9.38 -25.53
C LEU A 74 19.92 9.24 -24.90
N GLN A 75 19.90 8.77 -23.65
CA GLN A 75 18.72 8.77 -22.78
C GLN A 75 18.43 10.20 -22.28
N MET A 76 17.15 10.53 -22.16
CA MET A 76 16.64 11.79 -21.64
C MET A 76 16.39 11.69 -20.13
N THR A 77 16.55 12.80 -19.44
CA THR A 77 16.31 12.92 -17.99
C THR A 77 14.86 13.36 -17.75
N ASN A 78 14.15 12.67 -16.87
CA ASN A 78 12.82 13.11 -16.41
C ASN A 78 12.95 14.36 -15.53
N GLU A 79 12.20 15.42 -15.83
CA GLU A 79 12.14 16.67 -15.06
C GLU A 79 10.99 16.67 -14.03
N GLY A 80 10.22 15.59 -13.95
CA GLY A 80 8.99 15.47 -13.17
C GLY A 80 7.77 15.26 -14.08
N GLY A 81 6.85 14.39 -13.66
CA GLY A 81 5.66 14.04 -14.45
C GLY A 81 6.02 13.51 -15.84
N ASP A 82 5.28 13.96 -16.86
CA ASP A 82 5.48 13.57 -18.26
C ASP A 82 6.69 14.23 -18.95
N TYR A 83 7.44 15.10 -18.27
CA TYR A 83 8.42 15.98 -18.92
C TYR A 83 9.82 15.37 -18.92
N TRP A 84 10.44 15.32 -20.10
CA TRP A 84 11.79 14.78 -20.29
C TRP A 84 12.64 15.77 -21.08
N THR A 85 13.90 15.92 -20.69
CA THR A 85 14.87 16.83 -21.33
C THR A 85 16.19 16.14 -21.64
N THR A 86 16.89 16.63 -22.66
CA THR A 86 18.32 16.36 -22.85
C THR A 86 19.00 17.51 -23.57
N THR A 87 20.31 17.67 -23.38
CA THR A 87 21.09 18.76 -23.97
C THR A 87 22.31 18.18 -24.68
N ILE A 88 22.53 18.60 -25.92
CA ILE A 88 23.68 18.22 -26.74
C ILE A 88 24.41 19.46 -27.27
N GLN A 89 25.73 19.38 -27.42
CA GLN A 89 26.51 20.46 -28.02
C GLN A 89 26.54 20.33 -29.53
N MET A 90 26.17 21.40 -30.23
CA MET A 90 26.12 21.46 -31.69
C MET A 90 26.95 22.64 -32.21
N ASN A 91 27.65 22.43 -33.33
CA ASN A 91 28.42 23.48 -34.00
C ASN A 91 27.51 24.28 -34.94
N PRO A 92 27.65 25.62 -35.04
CA PRO A 92 26.86 26.43 -35.97
C PRO A 92 26.96 25.94 -37.43
N GLY A 93 25.83 25.54 -38.00
CA GLY A 93 25.72 24.90 -39.32
C GLY A 93 25.42 23.39 -39.29
N ASP A 94 25.46 22.75 -38.11
CA ASP A 94 25.13 21.32 -37.95
C ASP A 94 23.66 21.01 -38.29
N THR A 95 23.45 19.80 -38.80
CA THR A 95 22.14 19.20 -39.07
C THR A 95 21.96 17.93 -38.25
N LEU A 96 20.76 17.72 -37.71
CA LEU A 96 20.41 16.49 -36.98
C LEU A 96 19.07 15.96 -37.50
N GLU A 97 19.06 14.72 -37.99
CA GLU A 97 17.84 13.94 -38.19
C GLU A 97 17.58 13.12 -36.92
N TYR A 98 16.40 13.26 -36.32
CA TYR A 98 16.10 12.60 -35.04
C TYR A 98 14.61 12.27 -34.86
N LYS A 99 14.35 11.37 -33.90
CA LYS A 99 13.03 10.91 -33.48
C LYS A 99 13.09 10.43 -32.03
N PHE A 100 11.98 10.55 -31.29
CA PHE A 100 11.88 10.05 -29.92
C PHE A 100 11.47 8.58 -29.87
N TRP A 101 11.99 7.88 -28.88
CA TRP A 101 11.71 6.47 -28.58
C TRP A 101 11.49 6.27 -27.08
N ALA A 102 10.59 5.37 -26.71
CA ALA A 102 10.20 5.06 -25.34
C ALA A 102 10.17 3.55 -25.10
N GLY A 103 10.81 3.09 -24.02
CA GLY A 103 10.90 1.67 -23.66
C GLY A 103 10.90 1.42 -22.16
N SER A 104 10.68 0.16 -21.77
CA SER A 104 10.89 -0.33 -20.41
C SER A 104 12.37 -0.57 -20.10
N ASP A 105 13.18 -0.80 -21.14
CA ASP A 105 14.65 -0.69 -21.14
C ASP A 105 15.11 -0.10 -22.50
N THR A 106 16.40 -0.18 -22.87
CA THR A 106 16.93 0.37 -24.13
C THR A 106 16.59 -0.44 -25.39
N GLU A 107 16.12 -1.67 -25.24
CA GLU A 107 15.81 -2.59 -26.36
C GLU A 107 14.30 -2.87 -26.47
N ASN A 108 13.60 -2.94 -25.34
CA ASN A 108 12.18 -3.28 -25.24
C ASN A 108 11.30 -2.02 -25.25
N GLY A 109 10.77 -1.68 -26.43
CA GLY A 109 9.90 -0.52 -26.65
C GLY A 109 8.47 -0.70 -26.14
N LEU A 110 7.84 0.41 -25.76
CA LEU A 110 6.46 0.48 -25.25
C LEU A 110 5.38 0.18 -26.31
N VAL A 111 4.14 -0.02 -25.83
CA VAL A 111 2.95 -0.35 -26.64
C VAL A 111 2.75 0.63 -27.80
N GLY A 112 2.39 0.08 -28.96
CA GLY A 112 2.25 0.81 -30.22
C GLY A 112 3.34 0.41 -31.21
N ASN A 113 4.05 1.41 -31.75
CA ASN A 113 5.01 1.24 -32.85
C ASN A 113 6.41 0.78 -32.36
N GLY A 114 6.45 -0.23 -31.46
CA GLY A 114 7.70 -0.77 -30.90
C GLY A 114 8.54 0.28 -30.17
N GLY A 115 7.89 1.08 -29.32
CA GLY A 115 8.49 2.22 -28.62
C GLY A 115 8.77 3.47 -29.45
N TRP A 116 8.72 3.42 -30.78
CA TRP A 116 8.88 4.63 -31.60
C TRP A 116 7.61 5.49 -31.57
N GLU A 117 7.76 6.81 -31.56
CA GLU A 117 6.61 7.69 -31.77
C GLU A 117 6.02 7.56 -33.20
N THR A 118 4.80 8.03 -33.41
CA THR A 118 4.11 7.95 -34.72
C THR A 118 4.50 8.96 -35.79
N PRO A 119 4.92 10.22 -35.52
CA PRO A 119 5.33 11.17 -36.56
C PRO A 119 6.55 10.72 -37.39
N ASP A 120 6.75 11.32 -38.57
CA ASP A 120 7.97 11.17 -39.36
C ASP A 120 9.21 11.73 -38.64
N ASN A 121 10.41 11.35 -39.10
CA ASN A 121 11.69 11.85 -38.57
C ASN A 121 11.75 13.38 -38.67
N ARG A 122 12.22 14.03 -37.59
CA ARG A 122 12.39 15.48 -37.51
C ARG A 122 13.79 15.88 -37.96
N PHE A 123 13.91 17.07 -38.55
CA PHE A 123 15.18 17.63 -39.01
C PHE A 123 15.42 18.97 -38.33
N LEU A 124 16.50 19.05 -37.56
CA LEU A 124 17.05 20.30 -37.04
C LEU A 124 18.19 20.77 -37.95
N TYR A 125 18.28 22.09 -38.16
CA TYR A 125 19.45 22.77 -38.71
C TYR A 125 19.78 23.92 -37.78
N LEU A 126 20.96 23.88 -37.15
CA LEU A 126 21.46 24.97 -36.33
C LEU A 126 22.00 26.06 -37.26
N PRO A 127 21.54 27.33 -37.18
CA PRO A 127 22.04 28.39 -38.05
C PRO A 127 23.56 28.56 -37.98
N ALA A 128 24.20 28.81 -39.12
CA ALA A 128 25.65 29.00 -39.23
C ALA A 128 26.19 30.27 -38.53
N ASP A 129 25.30 31.08 -37.94
CA ASP A 129 25.57 32.27 -37.14
C ASP A 129 25.07 32.14 -35.69
N ALA A 130 24.67 30.95 -35.22
CA ALA A 130 24.19 30.71 -33.85
C ALA A 130 25.27 31.00 -32.78
N THR A 131 25.02 31.99 -31.92
CA THR A 131 25.97 32.50 -30.91
C THR A 131 25.57 32.25 -29.45
N SER A 132 24.49 31.51 -29.22
CA SER A 132 23.95 31.25 -27.88
C SER A 132 23.21 29.92 -27.81
N ASP A 133 23.23 29.34 -26.61
CA ASP A 133 22.46 28.15 -26.25
C ASP A 133 20.97 28.32 -26.56
N THR A 134 20.32 27.23 -26.97
CA THR A 134 18.95 27.26 -27.50
C THR A 134 18.14 26.09 -26.95
N THR A 135 17.01 26.40 -26.30
CA THR A 135 16.00 25.38 -25.97
C THR A 135 14.97 25.33 -27.09
N LEU A 136 14.72 24.14 -27.62
CA LEU A 136 13.72 23.91 -28.67
C LEU A 136 12.29 23.92 -28.09
N PRO A 137 11.25 24.16 -28.91
CA PRO A 137 9.86 24.02 -28.48
C PRO A 137 9.58 22.63 -27.89
N LEU A 138 8.66 22.56 -26.93
CA LEU A 138 8.22 21.30 -26.34
C LEU A 138 7.58 20.40 -27.40
N HIS A 139 8.10 19.19 -27.55
CA HIS A 139 7.49 18.14 -28.36
C HIS A 139 6.49 17.33 -27.53
N PHE A 140 5.46 16.77 -28.18
CA PHE A 140 4.51 15.85 -27.55
C PHE A 140 4.61 14.48 -28.23
N PHE A 141 4.82 13.42 -27.46
CA PHE A 141 5.04 12.09 -27.99
C PHE A 141 3.81 11.62 -28.79
N ASN A 142 3.99 11.00 -29.96
CA ASN A 142 2.91 10.64 -30.91
C ASN A 142 2.09 11.81 -31.49
N LYS A 143 2.48 13.08 -31.29
CA LYS A 143 1.77 14.26 -31.80
C LYS A 143 2.74 15.24 -32.49
N THR A 144 2.18 16.11 -33.34
CA THR A 144 2.91 17.23 -33.97
C THR A 144 2.62 18.57 -33.32
N GLU A 145 1.58 18.63 -32.49
CA GLU A 145 1.04 19.81 -31.81
C GLU A 145 0.62 19.39 -30.39
N ALA A 146 0.33 20.35 -29.51
CA ALA A 146 -0.13 20.06 -28.15
C ALA A 146 -1.51 19.37 -28.14
N PRO A 147 -1.86 18.58 -27.11
CA PRO A 147 -3.20 18.00 -26.96
C PRO A 147 -4.29 19.03 -26.55
N PHE A 148 -3.95 20.32 -26.55
CA PHE A 148 -4.80 21.44 -26.14
C PHE A 148 -4.55 22.70 -26.99
N GLU A 149 -5.52 23.62 -27.00
CA GLU A 149 -5.41 24.94 -27.63
C GLU A 149 -4.98 25.97 -26.58
N SER A 150 -3.80 26.57 -26.72
CA SER A 150 -3.34 27.64 -25.80
C SER A 150 -4.19 28.90 -25.90
N LYS A 151 -4.48 29.54 -24.75
CA LYS A 151 -5.33 30.74 -24.64
C LYS A 151 -4.71 31.81 -23.76
N ASP A 152 -4.85 33.07 -24.16
CA ASP A 152 -4.25 34.20 -23.44
C ASP A 152 -4.81 34.34 -22.00
N ASP A 153 -6.12 34.13 -21.83
CA ASP A 153 -6.88 34.40 -20.60
C ASP A 153 -6.99 33.24 -19.60
N SER A 154 -6.60 32.03 -20.01
CA SER A 154 -6.80 30.79 -19.27
C SER A 154 -5.57 29.89 -19.30
N VAL A 155 -5.44 29.00 -18.32
CA VAL A 155 -4.48 27.88 -18.32
C VAL A 155 -5.21 26.64 -18.82
N ALA A 156 -4.71 26.03 -19.89
CA ALA A 156 -5.18 24.75 -20.36
C ALA A 156 -4.52 23.61 -19.56
N VAL A 157 -5.34 22.79 -18.90
CA VAL A 157 -4.89 21.57 -18.22
C VAL A 157 -5.48 20.37 -18.96
N TRP A 158 -4.63 19.49 -19.46
CA TRP A 158 -5.07 18.23 -20.08
C TRP A 158 -4.99 17.08 -19.09
N PHE A 159 -6.16 16.58 -18.68
CA PHE A 159 -6.32 15.44 -17.81
C PHE A 159 -6.38 14.16 -18.64
N ARG A 160 -5.80 13.08 -18.11
CA ARG A 160 -5.83 11.73 -18.71
C ARG A 160 -5.89 10.67 -17.62
N VAL A 161 -6.74 9.67 -17.80
CA VAL A 161 -6.88 8.52 -16.89
C VAL A 161 -6.91 7.21 -17.67
N ASN A 162 -6.27 6.17 -17.15
CA ASN A 162 -6.32 4.81 -17.65
C ASN A 162 -7.40 4.02 -16.89
N VAL A 163 -8.38 3.50 -17.62
CA VAL A 163 -9.50 2.66 -17.11
C VAL A 163 -9.37 1.20 -17.55
N GLY A 164 -8.18 0.78 -18.01
CA GLY A 164 -7.94 -0.58 -18.50
C GLY A 164 -8.20 -1.71 -17.49
N TYR A 165 -8.02 -1.45 -16.18
CA TYR A 165 -8.36 -2.41 -15.14
C TYR A 165 -9.88 -2.70 -15.03
N PRO A 166 -10.76 -1.70 -14.78
CA PRO A 166 -12.21 -1.94 -14.75
C PRO A 166 -12.78 -2.40 -16.12
N VAL A 167 -12.14 -2.07 -17.24
CA VAL A 167 -12.47 -2.69 -18.55
C VAL A 167 -12.18 -4.19 -18.55
N ALA A 168 -11.00 -4.60 -18.07
CA ALA A 168 -10.55 -5.99 -18.15
C ALA A 168 -11.36 -6.96 -17.28
N ILE A 169 -11.85 -6.51 -16.12
CA ILE A 169 -12.74 -7.30 -15.24
C ILE A 169 -14.22 -7.27 -15.68
N GLY A 170 -14.59 -6.35 -16.58
CA GLY A 170 -15.93 -6.24 -17.17
C GLY A 170 -16.88 -5.26 -16.49
N ASP A 171 -16.45 -4.59 -15.42
CA ASP A 171 -17.24 -3.56 -14.71
C ASP A 171 -17.39 -2.26 -15.50
N PHE A 172 -16.54 -2.02 -16.51
CA PHE A 172 -16.59 -0.85 -17.38
C PHE A 172 -16.63 -1.24 -18.85
N SER A 173 -17.42 -0.50 -19.64
CA SER A 173 -17.55 -0.69 -21.09
C SER A 173 -17.41 0.67 -21.80
N PRO A 174 -16.34 0.90 -22.58
CA PRO A 174 -16.10 2.19 -23.23
C PRO A 174 -17.19 2.62 -24.22
N ASP A 175 -17.95 1.66 -24.77
CA ASP A 175 -19.07 1.91 -25.69
C ASP A 175 -20.32 2.49 -24.99
N THR A 176 -20.42 2.38 -23.66
CA THR A 176 -21.65 2.67 -22.90
C THR A 176 -21.46 3.63 -21.73
N THR A 177 -20.22 3.91 -21.34
CA THR A 177 -19.89 4.55 -20.06
C THR A 177 -18.98 5.76 -20.31
N THR A 178 -19.32 6.91 -19.71
CA THR A 178 -18.48 8.12 -19.77
C THR A 178 -17.68 8.30 -18.49
N VAL A 179 -16.53 8.97 -18.63
CA VAL A 179 -15.65 9.34 -17.52
C VAL A 179 -15.62 10.86 -17.44
N GLY A 180 -15.67 11.40 -16.24
CA GLY A 180 -15.52 12.83 -15.97
C GLY A 180 -14.35 13.11 -15.04
N VAL A 181 -13.90 14.37 -15.05
CA VAL A 181 -13.12 14.95 -13.96
C VAL A 181 -14.10 15.71 -13.06
N ARG A 182 -13.81 15.77 -11.77
CA ARG A 182 -14.54 16.53 -10.74
C ARG A 182 -13.52 17.16 -9.79
N GLY A 183 -13.87 18.21 -9.06
CA GLY A 183 -12.91 18.90 -8.19
C GLY A 183 -13.39 20.19 -7.54
N SER A 184 -12.49 20.83 -6.80
CA SER A 184 -12.80 21.96 -5.91
C SER A 184 -12.65 23.36 -6.54
N LYS A 185 -12.14 23.47 -7.77
CA LYS A 185 -11.79 24.75 -8.42
C LYS A 185 -12.48 24.91 -9.78
N THR A 186 -13.28 25.96 -9.93
CA THR A 186 -13.95 26.35 -11.19
C THR A 186 -12.99 26.28 -12.39
N PRO A 187 -13.35 25.64 -13.53
CA PRO A 187 -14.68 25.11 -13.87
C PRO A 187 -14.97 23.68 -13.36
N LEU A 188 -14.08 23.06 -12.57
CA LEU A 188 -14.43 21.83 -11.86
C LEU A 188 -15.43 22.13 -10.72
N THR A 189 -16.30 21.16 -10.49
CA THR A 189 -17.23 21.04 -9.38
C THR A 189 -17.21 19.60 -8.86
N TRP A 190 -17.74 19.36 -7.67
CA TRP A 190 -18.01 18.02 -7.14
C TRP A 190 -19.37 17.45 -7.60
N ASP A 191 -19.99 18.05 -8.62
CA ASP A 191 -21.28 17.65 -9.18
C ASP A 191 -21.22 17.49 -10.72
N ASP A 192 -22.31 17.04 -11.32
CA ASP A 192 -22.40 16.77 -12.77
C ASP A 192 -22.50 18.03 -13.66
N ALA A 193 -22.18 19.22 -13.13
CA ALA A 193 -21.97 20.40 -13.96
C ALA A 193 -20.59 20.42 -14.66
N THR A 194 -19.62 19.62 -14.18
CA THR A 194 -18.29 19.53 -14.80
C THR A 194 -18.33 18.71 -16.10
N PRO A 195 -17.68 19.14 -17.20
CA PRO A 195 -17.61 18.38 -18.44
C PRO A 195 -16.97 16.98 -18.27
N ASP A 196 -17.54 16.00 -18.96
CA ASP A 196 -16.93 14.69 -19.15
C ASP A 196 -15.73 14.75 -20.12
N ILE A 197 -14.82 13.78 -19.98
CA ILE A 197 -13.64 13.56 -20.83
C ILE A 197 -13.88 12.42 -21.82
N PHE A 198 -13.06 12.34 -22.88
CA PHE A 198 -13.35 11.53 -24.07
C PHE A 198 -12.45 10.30 -24.16
N TYR A 199 -13.03 9.17 -24.55
CA TYR A 199 -12.30 7.94 -24.84
C TYR A 199 -11.33 8.14 -26.01
N GLU A 200 -10.06 7.78 -25.84
CA GLU A 200 -9.04 7.89 -26.89
C GLU A 200 -9.12 6.78 -27.96
N GLY A 201 -9.90 5.73 -27.69
CA GLY A 201 -9.99 4.53 -28.51
C GLY A 201 -9.14 3.37 -27.96
N ASN A 202 -9.36 2.17 -28.50
CA ASN A 202 -8.77 0.95 -27.96
C ASN A 202 -7.25 0.88 -28.17
N ASN A 203 -6.48 0.74 -27.09
CA ASN A 203 -5.02 0.50 -27.13
C ASN A 203 -4.65 -0.79 -26.38
N GLY A 204 -5.46 -1.84 -26.55
CA GLY A 204 -5.23 -3.16 -25.94
C GLY A 204 -5.68 -3.22 -24.49
N VAL A 205 -4.73 -3.25 -23.55
CA VAL A 205 -5.02 -3.18 -22.10
C VAL A 205 -4.98 -1.75 -21.55
N ASN A 206 -4.43 -0.79 -22.29
CA ASN A 206 -4.34 0.61 -21.88
C ASN A 206 -5.51 1.42 -22.45
N GLU A 207 -6.67 1.37 -21.79
CA GLU A 207 -7.84 2.10 -22.25
C GLU A 207 -7.87 3.50 -21.61
N PHE A 208 -7.56 4.53 -22.40
CA PHE A 208 -7.41 5.91 -21.90
C PHE A 208 -8.64 6.78 -22.20
N TYR A 209 -9.00 7.63 -21.23
CA TYR A 209 -9.88 8.78 -21.43
C TYR A 209 -9.09 10.08 -21.16
N SER A 210 -9.31 11.12 -21.95
CA SER A 210 -8.67 12.42 -21.75
C SER A 210 -9.50 13.62 -22.23
N GLY A 211 -9.16 14.80 -21.71
CA GLY A 211 -9.81 16.05 -22.09
C GLY A 211 -9.09 17.28 -21.53
N VAL A 212 -9.26 18.41 -22.19
CA VAL A 212 -8.71 19.70 -21.76
C VAL A 212 -9.75 20.53 -21.01
N ILE A 213 -9.35 21.02 -19.85
CA ILE A 213 -10.14 21.88 -18.97
C ILE A 213 -9.42 23.21 -18.84
N TYR A 214 -10.16 24.31 -19.01
CA TYR A 214 -9.61 25.66 -19.07
C TYR A 214 -9.91 26.42 -17.78
N PHE A 215 -8.88 26.69 -16.98
CA PHE A 215 -8.98 27.46 -15.75
C PHE A 215 -8.68 28.92 -16.05
N ALA A 216 -9.56 29.86 -15.70
CA ALA A 216 -9.32 31.28 -15.99
C ALA A 216 -8.14 31.80 -15.14
N LYS A 217 -7.20 32.53 -15.75
CA LYS A 217 -6.03 33.09 -15.04
C LYS A 217 -6.42 34.13 -13.98
N SER A 218 -7.66 34.65 -14.03
CA SER A 218 -8.27 35.47 -12.98
C SER A 218 -8.58 34.71 -11.69
N ASP A 219 -8.71 33.38 -11.75
CA ASP A 219 -9.27 32.55 -10.69
C ASP A 219 -8.14 31.76 -9.96
N LEU A 220 -6.94 31.78 -10.53
CA LEU A 220 -5.73 31.10 -10.04
C LEU A 220 -4.76 32.04 -9.26
N VAL A 221 -5.18 33.27 -8.94
CA VAL A 221 -4.35 34.27 -8.24
C VAL A 221 -4.33 34.10 -6.71
N GLU A 222 -5.29 33.36 -6.16
CA GLU A 222 -5.32 32.93 -4.77
C GLU A 222 -5.47 31.39 -4.77
N GLU A 223 -4.53 30.72 -4.09
CA GLU A 223 -4.35 29.25 -4.02
C GLU A 223 -4.30 28.53 -5.38
N SER A 224 -3.07 28.23 -5.83
CA SER A 224 -2.78 27.54 -7.09
C SER A 224 -2.91 26.02 -7.02
N SER A 225 -2.93 25.45 -5.82
CA SER A 225 -3.19 24.03 -5.56
C SER A 225 -4.68 23.81 -5.29
N PHE A 226 -5.27 22.78 -5.89
CA PHE A 226 -6.66 22.37 -5.67
C PHE A 226 -6.88 20.86 -5.83
N GLU A 227 -7.99 20.37 -5.28
CA GLU A 227 -8.35 18.95 -5.30
C GLU A 227 -9.13 18.58 -6.57
N TYR A 228 -8.86 17.39 -7.09
CA TYR A 228 -9.63 16.75 -8.16
C TYR A 228 -9.73 15.23 -7.99
N LYS A 229 -10.64 14.61 -8.72
CA LYS A 229 -10.79 13.15 -8.91
C LYS A 229 -11.36 12.84 -10.29
N PHE A 230 -11.24 11.57 -10.70
CA PHE A 230 -12.05 11.01 -11.77
C PHE A 230 -13.38 10.43 -11.24
N TYR A 231 -14.36 10.36 -12.13
CA TYR A 231 -15.70 9.84 -11.85
C TYR A 231 -16.20 9.05 -13.06
N ILE A 232 -16.76 7.87 -12.83
CA ILE A 232 -17.36 7.00 -13.85
C ILE A 232 -18.88 7.11 -13.76
N ASN A 233 -19.51 7.62 -14.82
CA ASN A 233 -20.97 7.73 -14.92
C ASN A 233 -21.62 6.34 -15.06
N GLY A 234 -21.94 5.70 -13.94
CA GLY A 234 -22.52 4.36 -13.91
C GLY A 234 -22.41 3.70 -12.53
N ALA A 235 -22.27 2.38 -12.51
CA ALA A 235 -22.18 1.60 -11.28
C ALA A 235 -20.89 1.87 -10.47
N ASN A 236 -19.81 2.30 -11.13
CA ASN A 236 -18.46 2.35 -10.54
C ASN A 236 -18.16 3.71 -9.88
N GLY A 237 -19.07 4.68 -10.01
CA GLY A 237 -19.13 5.91 -9.22
C GLY A 237 -17.84 6.73 -9.16
N TRP A 238 -17.41 7.03 -7.95
CA TRP A 238 -16.23 7.84 -7.65
C TRP A 238 -14.98 6.98 -7.49
N GLU A 239 -13.80 7.57 -7.72
CA GLU A 239 -12.55 6.95 -7.26
C GLU A 239 -12.57 6.76 -5.73
N GLY A 240 -12.18 5.56 -5.29
CA GLY A 240 -12.05 5.18 -3.88
C GLY A 240 -10.73 5.62 -3.23
N THR A 241 -9.76 6.08 -4.02
CA THR A 241 -8.51 6.70 -3.55
C THR A 241 -8.78 8.06 -2.88
N PRO A 242 -7.82 8.68 -2.17
CA PRO A 242 -7.95 10.06 -1.70
C PRO A 242 -8.15 11.09 -2.82
N ASN A 243 -8.52 12.33 -2.49
CA ASN A 243 -8.57 13.40 -3.49
C ASN A 243 -7.16 13.74 -3.99
N ARG A 244 -6.97 13.80 -5.31
CA ARG A 244 -5.67 14.11 -5.95
C ARG A 244 -5.46 15.63 -5.91
N LEU A 245 -4.23 16.09 -5.69
CA LEU A 245 -3.89 17.52 -5.68
C LEU A 245 -3.18 17.92 -6.98
N LEU A 246 -3.62 19.04 -7.56
CA LEU A 246 -3.00 19.66 -8.74
C LEU A 246 -2.57 21.09 -8.38
N ASP A 247 -1.27 21.39 -8.45
CA ASP A 247 -0.72 22.73 -8.29
C ASP A 247 -0.35 23.36 -9.64
N LEU A 248 -0.88 24.56 -9.89
CA LEU A 248 -0.63 25.36 -11.09
C LEU A 248 0.26 26.58 -10.81
N ALA A 249 1.10 26.58 -9.76
CA ALA A 249 1.90 27.74 -9.34
C ALA A 249 2.77 28.41 -10.43
N SER A 250 3.13 27.67 -11.50
CA SER A 250 3.88 28.18 -12.66
C SER A 250 3.02 28.81 -13.76
N LEU A 251 1.69 28.65 -13.73
CA LEU A 251 0.66 29.26 -14.60
C LEU A 251 0.93 29.21 -16.12
N SER A 252 1.48 28.09 -16.58
CA SER A 252 1.57 27.72 -18.01
C SER A 252 0.63 26.56 -18.34
N ASP A 253 0.17 26.47 -19.58
CA ASP A 253 -0.59 25.32 -20.07
C ASP A 253 0.21 24.01 -19.88
N THR A 254 -0.46 22.94 -19.42
CA THR A 254 0.21 21.72 -18.93
C THR A 254 -0.59 20.45 -19.22
N THR A 255 0.10 19.31 -19.24
CA THR A 255 -0.53 18.01 -18.99
C THR A 255 -0.54 17.76 -17.48
N VAL A 256 -1.48 16.92 -17.03
CA VAL A 256 -1.31 16.16 -15.79
C VAL A 256 -0.70 14.82 -16.19
N HIS A 257 0.26 14.31 -15.41
CA HIS A 257 0.72 12.93 -15.56
C HIS A 257 -0.50 12.03 -15.43
N PHE A 258 -0.66 11.06 -16.33
CA PHE A 258 -1.85 10.21 -16.33
C PHE A 258 -2.01 9.49 -14.98
N ASP A 259 -3.25 9.36 -14.53
CA ASP A 259 -3.60 8.52 -13.39
C ASP A 259 -4.12 7.14 -13.87
N TYR A 260 -4.09 6.15 -12.98
CA TYR A 260 -4.93 4.97 -13.12
C TYR A 260 -6.18 5.17 -12.29
N TYR A 261 -7.36 4.80 -12.79
CA TYR A 261 -8.58 4.85 -12.00
C TYR A 261 -8.45 3.94 -10.76
N ASN A 262 -8.75 4.46 -9.56
CA ASN A 262 -8.48 3.78 -8.28
C ASN A 262 -7.00 3.39 -8.05
N ASP A 263 -6.05 4.01 -8.76
CA ASP A 263 -4.63 3.62 -8.84
C ASP A 263 -4.40 2.15 -9.33
N GLN A 264 -5.42 1.52 -9.94
CA GLN A 264 -5.37 0.14 -10.41
C GLN A 264 -4.81 0.03 -11.83
N MET A 265 -3.57 -0.46 -11.93
CA MET A 265 -2.92 -0.76 -13.21
C MET A 265 -3.68 -1.84 -14.00
N PRO A 266 -3.77 -1.75 -15.35
CA PRO A 266 -4.33 -2.82 -16.17
C PRO A 266 -3.64 -4.17 -15.90
N PRO A 267 -4.41 -5.27 -15.83
CA PRO A 267 -3.90 -6.54 -15.33
C PRO A 267 -2.88 -7.15 -16.29
N THR A 268 -1.67 -7.38 -15.78
CA THR A 268 -0.60 -8.10 -16.50
C THR A 268 -0.76 -9.62 -16.41
N SER A 269 -1.62 -10.11 -15.51
CA SER A 269 -1.98 -11.51 -15.33
C SER A 269 -3.33 -11.84 -16.01
N LYS A 270 -3.64 -13.14 -16.09
CA LYS A 270 -4.90 -13.65 -16.65
C LYS A 270 -6.10 -13.15 -15.82
N ILE A 271 -7.09 -12.55 -16.46
CA ILE A 271 -8.44 -12.38 -15.88
C ILE A 271 -9.15 -13.74 -15.81
N VAL A 272 -9.73 -14.05 -14.66
CA VAL A 272 -10.48 -15.27 -14.38
C VAL A 272 -11.87 -14.93 -13.87
N ASN A 273 -12.87 -15.66 -14.39
CA ASN A 273 -14.21 -15.70 -13.81
C ASN A 273 -14.21 -16.89 -12.84
N THR A 274 -14.41 -16.63 -11.56
CA THR A 274 -14.34 -17.61 -10.48
C THR A 274 -15.58 -17.50 -9.57
N THR A 275 -15.64 -18.32 -8.52
CA THR A 275 -16.54 -18.09 -7.39
C THR A 275 -15.79 -18.13 -6.07
N LEU A 276 -16.22 -17.30 -5.13
CA LEU A 276 -15.69 -17.24 -3.77
C LEU A 276 -16.57 -18.05 -2.81
N ASN A 277 -15.93 -18.72 -1.85
CA ASN A 277 -16.58 -19.49 -0.80
C ASN A 277 -16.00 -19.11 0.56
N PHE A 278 -16.86 -18.75 1.50
CA PHE A 278 -16.51 -18.33 2.86
C PHE A 278 -17.27 -19.15 3.89
N ASP A 279 -16.63 -19.42 5.03
CA ASP A 279 -17.15 -20.25 6.11
C ASP A 279 -16.66 -19.69 7.45
N VAL A 280 -17.60 -19.44 8.38
CA VAL A 280 -17.32 -18.82 9.69
C VAL A 280 -18.07 -19.53 10.82
N ASN A 281 -17.39 -19.76 11.93
CA ASN A 281 -17.98 -20.25 13.16
C ASN A 281 -18.30 -19.09 14.11
N VAL A 282 -19.56 -19.02 14.55
CA VAL A 282 -20.08 -18.05 15.53
C VAL A 282 -20.51 -18.72 16.85
N GLY A 283 -20.26 -20.02 17.01
CA GLY A 283 -20.84 -20.85 18.08
C GLY A 283 -20.42 -20.46 19.50
N ILE A 284 -19.34 -19.69 19.66
CA ILE A 284 -18.95 -19.11 20.95
C ILE A 284 -19.93 -17.99 21.37
N LEU A 285 -20.34 -17.12 20.43
CA LEU A 285 -21.37 -16.09 20.70
C LEU A 285 -22.70 -16.73 21.06
N GLU A 286 -23.11 -17.77 20.33
CA GLU A 286 -24.37 -18.49 20.58
C GLU A 286 -24.33 -19.24 21.92
N GLY A 287 -23.22 -19.91 22.24
CA GLY A 287 -23.01 -20.60 23.52
C GLY A 287 -22.98 -19.67 24.74
N LEU A 288 -22.71 -18.38 24.53
CA LEU A 288 -22.78 -17.33 25.57
C LEU A 288 -24.07 -16.50 25.52
N GLY A 289 -24.96 -16.73 24.53
CA GLY A 289 -26.22 -16.00 24.34
C GLY A 289 -26.10 -14.65 23.61
N TYR A 290 -24.89 -14.22 23.25
CA TYR A 290 -24.61 -13.01 22.47
C TYR A 290 -25.03 -13.11 20.99
N PHE A 291 -25.37 -14.31 20.52
CA PHE A 291 -25.95 -14.57 19.21
C PHE A 291 -27.09 -15.58 19.34
N ASN A 292 -28.07 -15.54 18.44
CA ASN A 292 -29.22 -16.44 18.38
C ASN A 292 -29.58 -16.69 16.91
N SER A 293 -29.27 -17.89 16.42
CA SER A 293 -29.52 -18.34 15.04
C SER A 293 -30.98 -18.29 14.58
N SER A 294 -31.93 -18.01 15.47
CA SER A 294 -33.36 -17.87 15.14
C SER A 294 -33.80 -16.45 14.81
N ILE A 295 -32.97 -15.42 15.08
CA ILE A 295 -33.30 -13.99 14.84
C ILE A 295 -32.13 -13.21 14.23
N ASP A 296 -30.89 -13.47 14.64
CA ASP A 296 -29.72 -12.73 14.16
C ASP A 296 -29.23 -13.29 12.81
N GLU A 297 -28.73 -12.41 11.94
CA GLU A 297 -28.28 -12.74 10.58
C GLU A 297 -26.75 -12.62 10.46
N VAL A 298 -26.11 -13.47 9.66
CA VAL A 298 -24.64 -13.43 9.42
C VAL A 298 -24.36 -13.15 7.94
N TYR A 299 -23.36 -12.33 7.66
CA TYR A 299 -22.96 -11.88 6.32
C TYR A 299 -21.45 -11.97 6.13
N VAL A 300 -21.01 -12.06 4.87
CA VAL A 300 -19.62 -11.78 4.48
C VAL A 300 -19.61 -10.58 3.53
N ARG A 301 -18.77 -9.60 3.83
CA ARG A 301 -18.73 -8.28 3.18
C ARG A 301 -17.31 -7.99 2.72
N GLY A 302 -17.12 -7.47 1.52
CA GLY A 302 -15.81 -7.21 0.92
C GLY A 302 -15.93 -6.53 -0.44
N GLU A 303 -14.81 -6.37 -1.16
CA GLU A 303 -14.83 -5.73 -2.49
C GLU A 303 -15.75 -6.44 -3.49
N PHE A 304 -15.83 -7.77 -3.43
CA PHE A 304 -16.68 -8.60 -4.31
C PHE A 304 -18.20 -8.39 -4.15
N ASN A 305 -18.65 -7.67 -3.12
CA ASN A 305 -20.02 -7.17 -3.00
C ASN A 305 -20.09 -5.68 -2.65
N SER A 306 -19.05 -4.89 -2.97
CA SER A 306 -18.96 -3.46 -2.65
C SER A 306 -19.25 -3.15 -1.17
N TRP A 307 -18.84 -4.06 -0.28
CA TRP A 307 -19.11 -4.04 1.16
C TRP A 307 -20.59 -3.98 1.55
N SER A 308 -21.52 -4.40 0.69
CA SER A 308 -22.96 -4.42 0.96
C SER A 308 -23.36 -5.54 1.96
N GLN A 309 -24.67 -5.71 2.20
CA GLN A 309 -25.24 -6.88 2.88
C GLN A 309 -25.77 -7.94 1.89
N ASP A 310 -25.35 -7.90 0.62
CA ASP A 310 -25.57 -9.03 -0.30
C ASP A 310 -24.70 -10.22 0.14
N ASN A 311 -25.12 -11.46 -0.17
CA ASN A 311 -24.50 -12.70 0.32
C ASN A 311 -24.65 -12.95 1.84
N GLN A 312 -25.90 -12.88 2.33
CA GLN A 312 -26.28 -13.46 3.62
C GLN A 312 -25.84 -14.92 3.71
N MET A 313 -25.16 -15.27 4.80
CA MET A 313 -24.62 -16.61 5.04
C MET A 313 -25.70 -17.54 5.58
N SER A 314 -25.67 -18.81 5.17
CA SER A 314 -26.59 -19.86 5.60
C SER A 314 -25.94 -20.80 6.60
N PHE A 315 -26.68 -21.24 7.63
CA PHE A 315 -26.16 -22.19 8.61
C PHE A 315 -26.01 -23.61 8.05
N ASN A 316 -24.82 -24.17 8.19
CA ASN A 316 -24.42 -25.49 7.76
C ASN A 316 -24.43 -26.48 8.94
N ASN A 317 -25.55 -27.20 9.09
CA ASN A 317 -25.75 -28.19 10.15
C ASN A 317 -24.68 -29.30 10.21
N ASP A 318 -24.03 -29.62 9.09
CA ASP A 318 -23.01 -30.69 9.03
C ASP A 318 -21.63 -30.22 9.53
N ALA A 319 -21.38 -28.90 9.60
CA ALA A 319 -20.11 -28.31 10.04
C ALA A 319 -20.22 -27.44 11.29
N GLY A 320 -21.42 -26.98 11.66
CA GLY A 320 -21.62 -26.04 12.77
C GLY A 320 -21.17 -24.61 12.46
N THR A 321 -21.21 -24.21 11.18
CA THR A 321 -20.70 -22.95 10.65
C THR A 321 -21.76 -22.21 9.83
N TYR A 322 -21.61 -20.92 9.64
CA TYR A 322 -22.32 -20.16 8.61
C TYR A 322 -21.45 -20.11 7.35
N ASN A 323 -22.02 -20.38 6.17
CA ASN A 323 -21.30 -20.29 4.91
C ASN A 323 -22.00 -19.43 3.86
N ALA A 324 -21.21 -18.82 2.98
CA ALA A 324 -21.67 -18.23 1.72
C ALA A 324 -20.85 -18.88 0.60
N LEU A 325 -21.55 -19.53 -0.33
CA LEU A 325 -20.95 -20.40 -1.34
C LEU A 325 -21.31 -19.94 -2.74
N ASN A 326 -20.36 -20.10 -3.67
CA ASN A 326 -20.49 -19.76 -5.08
C ASN A 326 -20.78 -18.28 -5.37
N ILE A 327 -20.26 -17.33 -4.56
CA ILE A 327 -20.38 -15.90 -4.85
C ILE A 327 -19.61 -15.62 -6.15
N PRO A 328 -20.25 -15.17 -7.25
CA PRO A 328 -19.58 -14.98 -8.53
C PRO A 328 -18.64 -13.77 -8.47
N PHE A 329 -17.41 -13.92 -8.98
CA PHE A 329 -16.44 -12.83 -8.99
C PHE A 329 -15.49 -12.93 -10.20
N THR A 330 -15.09 -11.78 -10.75
CA THR A 330 -14.18 -11.68 -11.89
C THR A 330 -13.02 -10.77 -11.53
N SER A 331 -11.79 -11.26 -11.59
CA SER A 331 -10.60 -10.45 -11.32
C SER A 331 -9.34 -11.08 -11.91
N SER A 332 -8.20 -10.43 -11.71
CA SER A 332 -6.90 -10.89 -12.16
C SER A 332 -6.32 -11.97 -11.23
N VAL A 333 -5.61 -12.94 -11.80
CA VAL A 333 -4.83 -13.90 -11.00
C VAL A 333 -3.75 -13.14 -10.23
N GLY A 334 -3.71 -13.36 -8.91
CA GLY A 334 -2.87 -12.63 -7.97
C GLY A 334 -3.57 -11.47 -7.24
N ALA A 335 -4.83 -11.16 -7.54
CA ALA A 335 -5.60 -10.16 -6.80
C ALA A 335 -5.85 -10.62 -5.35
N GLU A 336 -5.54 -9.75 -4.38
CA GLU A 336 -5.82 -9.93 -2.96
C GLU A 336 -7.08 -9.13 -2.58
N LEU A 337 -8.14 -9.82 -2.16
CA LEU A 337 -9.46 -9.23 -1.92
C LEU A 337 -9.70 -9.07 -0.40
N PRO A 338 -9.91 -7.84 0.10
CA PRO A 338 -10.26 -7.61 1.49
C PRO A 338 -11.73 -7.99 1.77
N TYR A 339 -11.94 -8.61 2.94
CA TYR A 339 -13.27 -8.98 3.45
C TYR A 339 -13.34 -8.97 4.98
N LYS A 340 -14.56 -8.92 5.51
CA LYS A 340 -14.91 -9.15 6.91
C LYS A 340 -16.22 -9.93 7.02
N PHE A 341 -16.36 -10.71 8.08
CA PHE A 341 -17.66 -11.18 8.55
C PHE A 341 -18.41 -10.07 9.29
N TYR A 342 -19.73 -10.16 9.23
CA TYR A 342 -20.63 -9.16 9.81
C TYR A 342 -21.85 -9.85 10.41
N ILE A 343 -22.17 -9.56 11.67
CA ILE A 343 -23.38 -10.02 12.35
C ILE A 343 -24.37 -8.86 12.37
N ARG A 344 -25.58 -9.12 11.88
CA ARG A 344 -26.72 -8.24 12.09
C ARG A 344 -27.55 -8.81 13.22
N TRP A 345 -27.46 -8.18 14.38
CA TRP A 345 -28.40 -8.40 15.46
C TRP A 345 -29.80 -7.92 15.07
N ASP A 346 -30.85 -8.63 15.49
CA ASP A 346 -32.24 -8.25 15.24
C ASP A 346 -32.65 -7.04 16.11
N ASP A 347 -33.50 -6.14 15.60
CA ASP A 347 -33.95 -4.92 16.30
C ASP A 347 -34.53 -5.20 17.71
N SER A 348 -35.04 -6.41 17.99
CA SER A 348 -35.51 -6.83 19.32
C SER A 348 -34.40 -7.11 20.34
N ARG A 349 -33.13 -6.95 19.95
CA ARG A 349 -31.96 -7.00 20.82
C ARG A 349 -31.83 -5.73 21.66
N ASP A 350 -32.23 -4.57 21.12
CA ASP A 350 -32.07 -3.26 21.78
C ASP A 350 -33.27 -2.85 22.67
N ASP A 351 -34.41 -3.54 22.55
CA ASP A 351 -35.61 -3.27 23.34
C ASP A 351 -35.54 -3.93 24.73
N GLU A 352 -35.38 -3.14 25.80
CA GLU A 352 -35.41 -3.60 27.21
C GLU A 352 -36.67 -4.43 27.58
N ALA A 353 -37.75 -4.35 26.81
CA ALA A 353 -38.97 -5.14 27.01
C ALA A 353 -38.99 -6.50 26.27
N SER A 354 -37.97 -6.79 25.46
CA SER A 354 -37.83 -8.02 24.67
C SER A 354 -37.36 -9.22 25.52
N GLU A 355 -37.75 -10.44 25.12
CA GLU A 355 -37.17 -11.67 25.68
C GLU A 355 -35.78 -12.01 25.11
N PHE A 356 -35.34 -11.29 24.07
CA PHE A 356 -34.03 -11.42 23.42
C PHE A 356 -33.07 -10.26 23.72
N TYR A 357 -33.47 -9.34 24.61
CA TYR A 357 -32.71 -8.14 24.96
C TYR A 357 -31.26 -8.46 25.32
N LEU A 358 -30.33 -7.77 24.66
CA LEU A 358 -28.93 -7.70 25.03
C LEU A 358 -28.56 -6.22 25.13
N PRO A 359 -27.85 -5.78 26.19
CA PRO A 359 -27.31 -4.43 26.26
C PRO A 359 -26.07 -4.32 25.35
N ILE A 360 -26.28 -4.40 24.03
CA ILE A 360 -25.27 -4.12 23.01
C ILE A 360 -25.01 -2.60 23.01
N SER A 361 -23.78 -2.16 22.74
CA SER A 361 -23.51 -0.73 22.56
C SER A 361 -24.24 -0.21 21.32
N ALA A 362 -24.62 1.07 21.31
CA ALA A 362 -25.32 1.68 20.17
C ALA A 362 -24.50 1.64 18.87
N ASP A 363 -23.17 1.57 19.01
CA ASP A 363 -22.19 1.40 17.92
C ASP A 363 -21.59 -0.02 17.90
N GLY A 364 -22.31 -1.01 18.44
CA GLY A 364 -22.04 -2.44 18.22
C GLY A 364 -22.38 -2.83 16.78
N ASP A 365 -21.65 -2.24 15.86
CA ASP A 365 -22.01 -2.00 14.46
C ASP A 365 -22.15 -3.25 13.58
N GLY A 366 -21.85 -4.41 14.15
CA GLY A 366 -21.95 -5.73 13.54
C GLY A 366 -20.67 -6.20 12.86
N TRP A 367 -19.63 -5.38 12.74
CA TRP A 367 -18.39 -5.80 12.08
C TRP A 367 -17.49 -6.64 12.98
N GLU A 368 -16.78 -7.60 12.39
CA GLU A 368 -15.74 -8.32 13.13
C GLU A 368 -14.48 -7.48 13.31
N GLU A 369 -13.81 -7.66 14.45
CA GLU A 369 -12.53 -7.07 14.80
C GLU A 369 -11.54 -8.21 15.13
N PRO A 370 -10.83 -8.76 14.12
CA PRO A 370 -9.99 -9.93 14.31
C PRO A 370 -8.61 -9.53 14.82
N GLY A 371 -8.22 -10.01 16.00
CA GLY A 371 -6.87 -9.78 16.52
C GLY A 371 -5.76 -10.36 15.63
N VAL A 372 -6.06 -11.43 14.89
CA VAL A 372 -5.18 -12.00 13.85
C VAL A 372 -4.80 -11.01 12.74
N THR A 373 -5.59 -9.96 12.52
CA THR A 373 -5.35 -8.88 11.55
C THR A 373 -5.20 -7.50 12.23
N GLY A 374 -5.05 -7.44 13.55
CA GLY A 374 -4.98 -6.18 14.30
C GLY A 374 -6.24 -5.32 14.13
N GLY A 375 -7.41 -5.95 14.00
CA GLY A 375 -8.71 -5.30 13.69
C GLY A 375 -8.96 -5.04 12.20
N GLY A 376 -7.92 -5.13 11.35
CA GLY A 376 -8.03 -4.89 9.91
C GLY A 376 -8.78 -5.98 9.14
N ASN A 377 -8.96 -5.76 7.84
CA ASN A 377 -9.64 -6.69 6.93
C ASN A 377 -8.87 -8.02 6.77
N ARG A 378 -9.61 -9.11 6.54
CA ARG A 378 -9.06 -10.40 6.12
C ARG A 378 -8.83 -10.40 4.61
N ILE A 379 -7.90 -11.21 4.12
CA ILE A 379 -7.58 -11.32 2.68
C ILE A 379 -7.93 -12.71 2.13
N ILE A 380 -8.50 -12.77 0.93
CA ILE A 380 -8.54 -13.97 0.08
C ILE A 380 -7.88 -13.65 -1.27
N ALA A 381 -6.97 -14.51 -1.73
CA ALA A 381 -6.17 -14.25 -2.94
C ALA A 381 -6.60 -15.14 -4.12
N VAL A 382 -6.92 -14.54 -5.27
CA VAL A 382 -7.40 -15.24 -6.48
C VAL A 382 -6.24 -15.96 -7.18
N GLN A 383 -6.25 -17.30 -7.17
CA GLN A 383 -5.19 -18.12 -7.78
C GLN A 383 -5.46 -18.47 -9.26
N ASP A 384 -6.71 -18.77 -9.62
CA ASP A 384 -7.09 -19.35 -10.92
C ASP A 384 -8.61 -19.27 -11.17
N ASP A 385 -9.09 -19.95 -12.22
CA ASP A 385 -10.50 -20.11 -12.58
C ASP A 385 -11.18 -21.34 -11.94
N GLU A 386 -10.56 -22.00 -10.96
CA GLU A 386 -11.29 -22.86 -10.03
C GLU A 386 -11.94 -22.02 -8.91
N ALA A 387 -12.80 -22.63 -8.09
CA ALA A 387 -13.52 -21.91 -7.04
C ALA A 387 -12.59 -21.60 -5.85
N GLN A 388 -12.43 -20.33 -5.50
CA GLN A 388 -11.56 -19.91 -4.40
C GLN A 388 -12.26 -20.16 -3.06
N VAL A 389 -11.60 -20.86 -2.14
CA VAL A 389 -12.15 -21.25 -0.85
C VAL A 389 -11.32 -20.65 0.27
N ALA A 390 -11.92 -19.74 1.05
CA ALA A 390 -11.32 -19.30 2.30
C ALA A 390 -11.28 -20.47 3.30
N ALA A 391 -10.20 -20.60 4.07
CA ALA A 391 -10.19 -21.51 5.22
C ALA A 391 -11.29 -21.10 6.22
N THR A 392 -11.96 -22.07 6.85
CA THR A 392 -12.92 -21.82 7.93
C THR A 392 -12.34 -20.89 8.98
N GLN A 393 -13.06 -19.81 9.28
CA GLN A 393 -12.67 -18.83 10.28
C GLN A 393 -13.52 -18.96 11.55
N TYR A 394 -13.03 -18.36 12.63
CA TYR A 394 -13.87 -17.97 13.76
C TYR A 394 -14.13 -16.46 13.70
N TYR A 395 -15.33 -16.03 14.09
CA TYR A 395 -15.65 -14.60 14.23
C TYR A 395 -14.68 -13.92 15.21
N ASN A 396 -14.24 -12.69 14.91
CA ASN A 396 -13.14 -11.99 15.59
C ASN A 396 -11.80 -12.77 15.67
N GLY A 397 -11.66 -13.85 14.88
CA GLY A 397 -10.48 -14.72 14.90
C GLY A 397 -10.35 -15.61 16.14
N VAL A 398 -11.39 -15.74 16.96
CA VAL A 398 -11.32 -16.37 18.29
C VAL A 398 -11.70 -17.84 18.23
N ALA A 399 -10.72 -18.73 18.38
CA ALA A 399 -10.97 -20.18 18.48
C ALA A 399 -11.61 -20.57 19.84
N PRO A 400 -12.41 -21.66 19.93
CA PRO A 400 -13.12 -22.06 21.16
C PRO A 400 -12.21 -22.27 22.38
N GLN A 401 -10.94 -22.62 22.15
CA GLN A 401 -9.91 -22.77 23.17
C GLN A 401 -9.63 -21.47 23.94
N ALA A 402 -9.95 -20.30 23.37
CA ALA A 402 -9.80 -18.98 23.99
C ALA A 402 -10.80 -18.69 25.12
N LEU A 403 -11.81 -19.56 25.32
CA LEU A 403 -12.90 -19.33 26.27
C LEU A 403 -12.45 -19.55 27.72
N MET A 404 -12.53 -18.49 28.51
CA MET A 404 -12.30 -18.49 29.95
C MET A 404 -13.63 -18.64 30.69
N THR A 405 -13.70 -19.58 31.62
CA THR A 405 -14.87 -19.92 32.43
C THR A 405 -14.45 -20.19 33.87
N SER A 406 -15.37 -20.07 34.83
CA SER A 406 -15.09 -20.38 36.25
C SER A 406 -14.76 -21.86 36.53
N THR A 407 -14.73 -22.72 35.49
CA THR A 407 -14.33 -24.13 35.56
C THR A 407 -12.96 -24.45 34.94
N ASN A 408 -12.40 -23.59 34.08
CA ASN A 408 -11.05 -23.75 33.51
C ASN A 408 -10.08 -22.61 33.90
N VAL A 409 -10.57 -21.54 34.55
CA VAL A 409 -9.75 -20.56 35.26
C VAL A 409 -9.41 -21.08 36.65
N GLU A 410 -8.14 -21.02 37.05
CA GLU A 410 -7.68 -21.38 38.40
C GLU A 410 -8.43 -20.56 39.46
N GLY A 411 -8.94 -21.21 40.50
CA GLY A 411 -9.74 -20.55 41.54
C GLY A 411 -11.14 -20.09 41.10
N GLY A 412 -11.43 -20.10 39.78
CA GLY A 412 -12.72 -19.73 39.20
C GLY A 412 -12.93 -18.23 38.98
N ALA A 413 -11.89 -17.41 39.10
CA ALA A 413 -11.87 -15.97 38.85
C ALA A 413 -10.45 -15.54 38.42
N ILE A 414 -10.32 -14.45 37.66
CA ILE A 414 -9.04 -13.95 37.16
C ILE A 414 -8.98 -12.41 37.19
N THR A 415 -7.91 -11.88 37.78
CA THR A 415 -7.53 -10.46 37.73
C THR A 415 -6.42 -10.27 36.70
N VAL A 416 -6.50 -9.23 35.86
CA VAL A 416 -5.44 -8.89 34.91
C VAL A 416 -4.84 -7.53 35.21
N THR A 417 -3.56 -7.34 34.93
CA THR A 417 -2.86 -6.05 35.09
C THR A 417 -2.43 -5.53 33.72
N PHE A 418 -2.95 -4.39 33.31
CA PHE A 418 -2.44 -3.63 32.15
C PHE A 418 -1.44 -2.58 32.64
N SER A 419 -0.39 -2.31 31.86
CA SER A 419 0.62 -1.29 32.19
C SER A 419 1.04 -0.53 30.92
N ILE A 420 1.17 0.80 30.99
CA ILE A 420 1.62 1.62 29.86
C ILE A 420 2.59 2.75 30.29
N ASP A 421 3.77 2.77 29.68
CA ASP A 421 4.72 3.88 29.75
C ASP A 421 4.18 5.08 28.96
N MET A 422 3.82 6.13 29.68
CA MET A 422 3.29 7.39 29.16
C MET A 422 4.38 8.46 28.94
N THR A 423 5.66 8.16 29.18
CA THR A 423 6.78 9.09 28.98
C THR A 423 6.80 9.75 27.60
N PRO A 424 6.57 9.04 26.47
CA PRO A 424 6.60 9.67 25.14
C PRO A 424 5.40 10.59 24.87
N ALA A 425 4.29 10.45 25.62
CA ALA A 425 3.11 11.30 25.47
C ALA A 425 3.36 12.75 25.93
N LEU A 426 4.40 12.97 26.76
CA LEU A 426 4.87 14.30 27.18
C LEU A 426 5.35 15.16 26.00
N GLU A 427 5.78 14.54 24.90
CA GLU A 427 6.33 15.21 23.72
C GLU A 427 5.34 15.23 22.52
N ASN A 428 4.07 14.85 22.72
CA ASN A 428 3.04 14.88 21.68
C ASN A 428 2.73 16.33 21.21
N GLU A 429 3.20 16.73 20.03
CA GLU A 429 3.04 18.10 19.51
C GLU A 429 1.57 18.54 19.37
N SER A 430 0.64 17.60 19.13
CA SER A 430 -0.79 17.90 18.94
C SER A 430 -1.52 18.19 20.26
N GLN A 431 -1.23 17.41 21.31
CA GLN A 431 -1.81 17.54 22.65
C GLN A 431 -0.87 16.86 23.66
N PRO A 432 0.08 17.58 24.28
CA PRO A 432 1.00 17.01 25.25
C PRO A 432 0.26 16.46 26.47
N PHE A 433 0.65 15.26 26.93
CA PHE A 433 0.16 14.70 28.19
C PHE A 433 0.66 15.50 29.40
N LEU A 434 -0.21 15.78 30.36
CA LEU A 434 0.10 16.54 31.57
C LEU A 434 -0.16 15.69 32.84
N PRO A 435 0.84 14.95 33.38
CA PRO A 435 0.68 14.05 34.53
C PRO A 435 0.15 14.67 35.84
N ALA A 436 0.11 16.01 35.92
CA ALA A 436 -0.40 16.76 37.06
C ALA A 436 -1.88 17.17 36.94
N SER A 437 -2.52 16.92 35.80
CA SER A 437 -3.93 17.23 35.54
C SER A 437 -4.69 16.09 34.86
N ASP A 438 -4.03 15.32 34.00
CA ASP A 438 -4.68 14.41 33.06
C ASP A 438 -4.81 13.01 33.65
N SER A 439 -5.96 12.37 33.42
CA SER A 439 -6.17 10.95 33.69
C SER A 439 -5.92 10.10 32.44
N VAL A 440 -5.60 8.82 32.64
CA VAL A 440 -5.33 7.84 31.57
C VAL A 440 -6.38 6.72 31.65
N TYR A 441 -6.94 6.29 30.51
CA TYR A 441 -8.09 5.38 30.47
C TYR A 441 -7.94 4.26 29.43
N LEU A 442 -8.38 3.06 29.81
CA LEU A 442 -8.54 1.89 28.94
C LEU A 442 -9.83 2.06 28.13
N ILE A 443 -9.69 2.24 26.82
CA ILE A 443 -10.81 2.41 25.89
C ILE A 443 -11.08 1.07 25.20
N VAL A 444 -12.19 0.42 25.55
CA VAL A 444 -12.59 -0.86 24.95
C VAL A 444 -13.48 -0.59 23.74
N ASP A 445 -12.99 -1.01 22.57
CA ASP A 445 -13.68 -0.90 21.28
C ASP A 445 -13.65 -2.25 20.50
N THR A 446 -13.63 -3.36 21.23
CA THR A 446 -13.84 -4.69 20.62
C THR A 446 -15.09 -5.35 21.23
N PRO A 447 -16.11 -5.68 20.40
CA PRO A 447 -17.47 -5.88 20.91
C PRO A 447 -17.58 -7.05 21.88
N PHE A 448 -16.73 -8.07 21.74
CA PHE A 448 -16.76 -9.23 22.62
C PHE A 448 -16.24 -8.91 24.04
N PHE A 449 -15.16 -8.15 24.18
CA PHE A 449 -14.67 -7.76 25.51
C PHE A 449 -15.65 -6.76 26.14
N ALA A 450 -16.18 -5.81 25.36
CA ALA A 450 -17.21 -4.88 25.82
C ALA A 450 -18.46 -5.61 26.36
N LEU A 451 -19.07 -6.52 25.57
CA LEU A 451 -20.25 -7.29 25.95
C LEU A 451 -20.03 -8.19 27.17
N SER A 452 -18.89 -8.90 27.24
CA SER A 452 -18.59 -9.81 28.35
C SER A 452 -18.26 -9.09 29.66
N GLN A 453 -17.68 -7.90 29.59
CA GLN A 453 -17.32 -7.08 30.75
C GLN A 453 -18.36 -6.02 31.11
N ASN A 454 -19.50 -5.97 30.39
CA ASN A 454 -20.52 -4.93 30.51
C ASN A 454 -19.90 -3.52 30.48
N ILE A 455 -19.11 -3.25 29.43
CA ILE A 455 -18.53 -1.93 29.12
C ILE A 455 -19.26 -1.41 27.87
N LYS A 456 -19.63 -0.13 27.85
CA LYS A 456 -20.22 0.52 26.68
C LYS A 456 -19.10 0.93 25.73
N GLU A 457 -19.13 0.50 24.48
CA GLU A 457 -18.15 0.94 23.49
C GLU A 457 -18.34 2.45 23.21
N PRO A 458 -17.30 3.30 23.34
CA PRO A 458 -17.46 4.75 23.32
C PRO A 458 -17.33 5.40 21.94
N GLY A 459 -17.10 4.59 20.89
CA GLY A 459 -16.92 5.04 19.50
C GLY A 459 -15.55 5.68 19.22
N ASP A 460 -15.25 5.94 17.95
CA ASP A 460 -13.97 6.50 17.53
C ASP A 460 -13.73 7.92 18.11
N ASP A 461 -14.79 8.71 18.36
CA ASP A 461 -14.72 10.11 18.82
C ASP A 461 -14.76 10.33 20.36
N LEU A 462 -14.98 9.27 21.14
CA LEU A 462 -15.11 9.26 22.60
C LEU A 462 -16.19 10.19 23.21
N SER A 463 -17.06 10.79 22.40
CA SER A 463 -18.12 11.68 22.89
C SER A 463 -19.07 10.96 23.86
N ALA A 464 -19.32 9.67 23.63
CA ALA A 464 -20.10 8.81 24.51
C ALA A 464 -19.40 8.52 25.85
N PHE A 465 -18.06 8.46 25.90
CA PHE A 465 -17.27 8.29 27.13
C PHE A 465 -17.36 9.51 28.04
N VAL A 466 -17.34 10.70 27.44
CA VAL A 466 -17.52 11.98 28.15
C VAL A 466 -18.97 12.12 28.63
N ALA A 467 -19.94 11.89 27.74
CA ALA A 467 -21.35 12.23 27.99
C ALA A 467 -22.18 11.16 28.71
N THR A 468 -21.85 9.86 28.63
CA THR A 468 -22.76 8.76 29.04
C THR A 468 -22.21 7.78 30.07
N TYR A 469 -20.91 7.80 30.34
CA TYR A 469 -20.30 7.06 31.45
C TYR A 469 -20.53 7.79 32.78
N THR A 470 -20.76 7.03 33.84
CA THR A 470 -20.71 7.53 35.21
C THR A 470 -19.26 7.74 35.69
N GLU A 471 -19.09 8.33 36.87
CA GLU A 471 -17.80 8.41 37.56
C GLU A 471 -17.25 7.00 37.90
N GLU A 472 -18.13 6.09 38.31
CA GLU A 472 -17.81 4.68 38.59
C GLU A 472 -17.42 3.90 37.33
N ASP A 473 -18.12 4.12 36.20
CA ASP A 473 -17.75 3.51 34.91
C ASP A 473 -16.35 3.96 34.44
N ARG A 474 -15.98 5.23 34.66
CA ARG A 474 -14.66 5.76 34.27
C ARG A 474 -13.55 5.29 35.19
N GLU A 475 -13.77 5.26 36.51
CA GLU A 475 -12.73 4.80 37.45
C GLU A 475 -12.41 3.31 37.25
N ARG A 476 -13.42 2.48 36.91
CA ARG A 476 -13.23 1.04 36.58
C ARG A 476 -12.26 0.79 35.41
N VAL A 477 -12.02 1.79 34.56
CA VAL A 477 -11.11 1.70 33.40
C VAL A 477 -9.97 2.73 33.47
N ARG A 478 -9.73 3.35 34.62
CA ARG A 478 -8.72 4.39 34.81
C ARG A 478 -7.40 3.78 35.29
N PHE A 479 -6.31 4.05 34.58
CA PHE A 479 -4.97 3.67 35.01
C PHE A 479 -4.44 4.65 36.08
N THR A 480 -3.54 4.15 36.94
CA THR A 480 -2.88 4.90 38.00
C THR A 480 -1.36 4.70 37.98
N ASP A 481 -0.63 5.80 38.14
CA ASP A 481 0.80 5.81 38.53
C ASP A 481 0.86 6.08 40.05
N GLU A 482 1.24 5.08 40.86
CA GLU A 482 1.33 5.20 42.32
C GLU A 482 2.73 5.58 42.84
N ASP A 483 3.81 5.29 42.10
CA ASP A 483 5.19 5.49 42.57
C ASP A 483 5.94 6.65 41.87
N GLY A 484 5.39 7.16 40.76
CA GLY A 484 5.81 8.35 40.03
C GLY A 484 6.83 8.09 38.92
N ASP A 485 6.86 6.87 38.35
CA ASP A 485 7.84 6.49 37.32
C ASP A 485 7.39 6.69 35.86
N MET A 486 6.15 7.17 35.63
CA MET A 486 5.45 7.34 34.34
C MET A 486 4.88 6.06 33.70
N VAL A 487 4.98 4.89 34.34
CA VAL A 487 4.21 3.70 33.97
C VAL A 487 2.86 3.71 34.69
N TYR A 488 1.79 3.85 33.91
CA TYR A 488 0.42 3.86 34.40
C TYR A 488 -0.15 2.44 34.39
N GLU A 489 -0.60 1.93 35.53
CA GLU A 489 -1.11 0.55 35.69
C GLU A 489 -2.61 0.48 36.01
N LEU A 490 -3.27 -0.60 35.60
CA LEU A 490 -4.69 -0.89 35.86
C LEU A 490 -4.85 -2.37 36.20
N GLU A 491 -5.18 -2.68 37.46
CA GLU A 491 -5.69 -4.00 37.86
C GLU A 491 -7.19 -4.09 37.54
N TYR A 492 -7.60 -5.18 36.87
CA TYR A 492 -8.95 -5.37 36.37
C TYR A 492 -9.46 -6.79 36.65
N ASP A 493 -10.48 -6.93 37.51
CA ASP A 493 -11.17 -8.20 37.77
C ASP A 493 -12.11 -8.54 36.60
N MET A 494 -11.81 -9.61 35.86
CA MET A 494 -12.63 -9.99 34.70
C MET A 494 -13.87 -10.80 35.09
N THR A 495 -15.01 -10.40 34.54
CA THR A 495 -16.26 -11.17 34.59
C THR A 495 -16.15 -12.38 33.66
N LEU A 496 -16.49 -13.55 34.21
CA LEU A 496 -16.50 -14.83 33.49
C LEU A 496 -17.94 -15.29 33.22
N PRO A 497 -18.24 -15.91 32.07
CA PRO A 497 -17.30 -16.30 31.01
C PRO A 497 -16.88 -15.13 30.10
N THR A 498 -15.64 -15.18 29.61
CA THR A 498 -15.07 -14.20 28.67
C THR A 498 -13.97 -14.86 27.82
N LEU A 499 -13.28 -14.07 26.99
CA LEU A 499 -12.19 -14.53 26.12
C LEU A 499 -10.84 -14.06 26.65
N ASN A 500 -9.78 -14.82 26.39
CA ASN A 500 -8.40 -14.44 26.70
C ASN A 500 -7.85 -13.27 25.86
N HIS A 501 -8.69 -12.61 25.06
CA HIS A 501 -8.35 -11.74 23.94
C HIS A 501 -8.96 -10.36 24.19
N ILE A 502 -8.12 -9.35 24.33
CA ILE A 502 -8.53 -7.99 24.69
C ILE A 502 -7.99 -7.02 23.63
N GLY A 503 -8.90 -6.35 22.91
CA GLY A 503 -8.56 -5.31 21.93
C GLY A 503 -9.03 -3.92 22.41
N PHE A 504 -8.12 -2.96 22.47
CA PHE A 504 -8.35 -1.66 23.13
C PHE A 504 -7.48 -0.52 22.55
N ARG A 505 -7.88 0.73 22.85
CA ARG A 505 -7.06 1.94 22.75
C ARG A 505 -6.72 2.46 24.14
N VAL A 506 -5.75 3.35 24.26
CA VAL A 506 -5.52 4.14 25.48
C VAL A 506 -5.78 5.61 25.18
N ALA A 507 -6.59 6.25 26.02
CA ALA A 507 -6.87 7.67 25.95
C ALA A 507 -6.33 8.41 27.17
N TYR A 508 -6.05 9.70 27.03
CA TYR A 508 -5.69 10.57 28.15
C TYR A 508 -6.26 11.98 28.02
N GLY A 509 -6.37 12.68 29.14
CA GLY A 509 -6.92 14.02 29.23
C GLY A 509 -7.91 14.12 30.39
N GLU A 510 -8.86 15.05 30.30
CA GLU A 510 -9.77 15.36 31.39
C GLU A 510 -11.25 15.35 30.97
N PRO A 511 -11.93 14.19 31.05
CA PRO A 511 -13.31 14.01 30.56
C PRO A 511 -14.37 14.68 31.45
N THR A 512 -13.97 15.45 32.46
CA THR A 512 -14.87 16.17 33.39
C THR A 512 -14.81 17.70 33.25
N THR A 513 -13.94 18.21 32.36
CA THR A 513 -13.77 19.64 32.08
C THR A 513 -14.92 20.23 31.25
N ALA A 514 -14.93 21.54 31.07
CA ALA A 514 -15.95 22.24 30.28
C ALA A 514 -15.80 22.06 28.77
N ASP A 515 -14.62 21.63 28.33
CA ASP A 515 -14.26 21.20 26.98
C ASP A 515 -14.23 19.67 26.83
N GLY A 516 -14.01 18.92 27.91
CA GLY A 516 -14.14 17.46 27.97
C GLY A 516 -13.08 16.72 27.14
N SER A 517 -11.94 17.35 26.88
CA SER A 517 -10.97 16.90 25.89
C SER A 517 -10.23 15.62 26.30
N LEU A 518 -10.32 14.60 25.44
CA LEU A 518 -9.52 13.38 25.48
C LEU A 518 -8.71 13.26 24.18
N PHE A 519 -7.42 12.99 24.31
CA PHE A 519 -6.61 12.46 23.22
C PHE A 519 -6.76 10.93 23.19
N VAL A 520 -6.94 10.36 22.00
CA VAL A 520 -6.86 8.91 21.77
C VAL A 520 -6.16 8.66 20.43
N HIS A 521 -5.38 7.59 20.34
CA HIS A 521 -4.77 7.15 19.08
C HIS A 521 -5.52 5.93 18.51
N GLY A 522 -5.70 5.91 17.19
CA GLY A 522 -6.39 4.84 16.46
C GLY A 522 -7.85 5.18 16.12
N SER A 523 -8.14 5.20 14.82
CA SER A 523 -9.47 5.40 14.22
C SER A 523 -9.46 4.88 12.77
N GLY A 524 -10.61 4.86 12.08
CA GLY A 524 -10.69 4.34 10.71
C GLY A 524 -10.61 2.81 10.66
N PHE A 525 -10.36 2.18 9.50
CA PHE A 525 -10.53 0.73 9.31
C PHE A 525 -9.23 -0.09 9.13
N ASP A 526 -8.07 0.55 9.23
CA ASP A 526 -6.77 -0.08 8.95
C ASP A 526 -6.26 -0.99 10.09
N ALA A 527 -5.35 -1.90 9.74
CA ALA A 527 -4.71 -2.81 10.69
C ALA A 527 -3.75 -2.06 11.63
N GLY A 528 -3.74 -2.41 12.91
CA GLY A 528 -2.92 -1.72 13.93
C GLY A 528 -3.57 -0.47 14.52
N ARG A 529 -4.88 -0.26 14.27
CA ARG A 529 -5.68 0.81 14.90
C ARG A 529 -5.91 0.62 16.41
N ARG A 530 -5.60 -0.57 16.95
CA ARG A 530 -5.82 -0.96 18.36
C ARG A 530 -4.67 -1.81 18.87
N HIS A 531 -4.39 -1.70 20.17
CA HIS A 531 -3.62 -2.73 20.87
C HIS A 531 -4.46 -4.00 20.97
N TYR A 532 -3.80 -5.14 20.84
CA TYR A 532 -4.35 -6.45 21.13
C TYR A 532 -3.40 -7.16 22.06
N GLN A 533 -3.90 -7.63 23.20
CA GLN A 533 -3.12 -8.39 24.18
C GLN A 533 -3.84 -9.69 24.57
N TYR A 534 -3.05 -10.71 24.90
CA TYR A 534 -3.56 -12.06 25.17
C TYR A 534 -3.13 -12.59 26.54
N VAL A 535 -4.11 -12.96 27.38
CA VAL A 535 -3.87 -13.82 28.54
C VAL A 535 -3.36 -15.16 28.01
N GLN A 536 -2.24 -15.64 28.55
CA GLN A 536 -1.58 -16.83 28.01
C GLN A 536 -2.19 -18.12 28.60
N PRO A 537 -2.45 -19.14 27.76
CA PRO A 537 -3.05 -20.39 28.20
C PRO A 537 -2.06 -21.28 28.96
N ILE A 538 -2.56 -21.93 30.01
CA ILE A 538 -1.90 -23.06 30.67
C ILE A 538 -2.37 -24.33 29.96
N ILE A 539 -1.49 -24.88 29.12
CA ILE A 539 -1.75 -26.04 28.25
C ILE A 539 -1.13 -27.30 28.88
N THR A 540 -1.92 -28.36 29.08
CA THR A 540 -1.42 -29.64 29.63
C THR A 540 -1.38 -30.76 28.57
N GLU A 541 -0.46 -31.73 28.77
CA GLU A 541 -0.03 -32.68 27.72
C GLU A 541 -0.96 -33.90 27.53
N ASP A 542 -2.06 -34.05 28.29
CA ASP A 542 -2.81 -35.33 28.40
C ASP A 542 -3.79 -35.62 27.24
N GLY A 543 -3.43 -35.19 26.03
CA GLY A 543 -4.07 -35.55 24.75
C GLY A 543 -3.64 -36.95 24.28
N GLY A 544 -3.98 -37.99 25.04
CA GLY A 544 -3.45 -39.36 24.85
C GLY A 544 -3.86 -40.12 23.57
N ASP A 545 -4.55 -39.50 22.62
CA ASP A 545 -4.86 -40.04 21.28
C ASP A 545 -4.97 -38.90 20.25
N LEU A 546 -4.82 -39.22 18.96
CA LEU A 546 -4.65 -38.26 17.85
C LEU A 546 -5.84 -37.33 17.59
N ASP A 547 -7.01 -37.63 18.16
CA ASP A 547 -8.26 -36.89 17.95
C ASP A 547 -8.60 -35.91 19.10
N ASN A 548 -7.80 -35.88 20.19
CA ASN A 548 -8.04 -34.98 21.32
C ASN A 548 -7.25 -33.67 21.19
N LEU A 549 -7.95 -32.54 21.32
CA LEU A 549 -7.35 -31.23 21.59
C LEU A 549 -6.71 -31.23 22.99
N PRO A 550 -5.63 -30.45 23.23
CA PRO A 550 -5.02 -30.37 24.55
C PRO A 550 -5.94 -29.61 25.53
N ASP A 551 -5.87 -29.97 26.82
CA ASP A 551 -6.62 -29.28 27.87
C ASP A 551 -6.06 -27.87 28.08
N VAL A 552 -6.91 -26.86 27.87
CA VAL A 552 -6.59 -25.44 28.06
C VAL A 552 -7.23 -24.91 29.33
N SER A 553 -6.37 -24.41 30.22
CA SER A 553 -6.73 -23.76 31.48
C SER A 553 -6.07 -22.38 31.58
N TRP A 554 -6.45 -21.60 32.58
CA TRP A 554 -6.07 -20.20 32.70
C TRP A 554 -5.61 -19.85 34.12
N PRO A 555 -4.65 -18.92 34.29
CA PRO A 555 -4.15 -18.54 35.62
C PRO A 555 -5.21 -17.76 36.41
N SER A 556 -5.04 -17.71 37.73
CA SER A 556 -5.84 -16.86 38.63
C SER A 556 -5.46 -15.37 38.58
N SER A 557 -4.31 -15.03 37.99
CA SER A 557 -3.90 -13.64 37.71
C SER A 557 -2.97 -13.57 36.49
N TYR A 558 -3.01 -12.48 35.71
CA TYR A 558 -2.10 -12.29 34.57
C TYR A 558 -1.70 -10.81 34.33
N THR A 559 -0.41 -10.51 34.40
CA THR A 559 0.15 -9.19 34.05
C THR A 559 0.53 -9.17 32.57
N PHE A 560 0.01 -8.19 31.82
CA PHE A 560 0.33 -8.00 30.41
C PHE A 560 1.74 -7.39 30.22
N PRO A 561 2.37 -7.56 29.04
CA PRO A 561 3.55 -6.80 28.68
C PRO A 561 3.27 -5.29 28.73
N THR A 562 4.14 -4.54 29.41
CA THR A 562 4.06 -3.07 29.49
C THR A 562 4.12 -2.48 28.08
N LEU A 563 3.07 -1.74 27.70
CA LEU A 563 3.02 -1.00 26.46
C LEU A 563 3.86 0.29 26.57
N THR A 564 4.26 0.85 25.44
CA THR A 564 4.84 2.20 25.37
C THR A 564 3.93 3.05 24.50
N TRP A 565 3.52 4.22 24.99
CA TRP A 565 2.62 5.10 24.24
C TRP A 565 3.27 5.57 22.92
N LYS A 566 2.46 5.68 21.86
CA LYS A 566 2.85 6.17 20.54
C LYS A 566 1.86 7.19 19.99
N ALA A 567 2.37 8.13 19.19
CA ALA A 567 1.59 9.10 18.43
C ALA A 567 1.12 8.58 17.04
N SER A 568 1.38 7.30 16.74
CA SER A 568 1.16 6.64 15.44
C SER A 568 0.88 5.15 15.64
N ASP A 569 0.57 4.44 14.55
CA ASP A 569 0.24 3.00 14.44
C ASP A 569 0.74 2.09 15.58
N LEU A 570 -0.20 1.33 16.14
CA LEU A 570 0.01 0.53 17.34
C LEU A 570 0.52 -0.86 16.99
N ASP A 571 1.47 -1.38 17.79
CA ASP A 571 1.85 -2.78 17.69
C ASP A 571 0.69 -3.66 18.22
N TRP A 572 0.39 -4.75 17.50
CA TRP A 572 -0.58 -5.75 17.93
C TRP A 572 0.10 -7.11 18.16
N GLU A 573 -0.28 -7.80 19.23
CA GLU A 573 0.21 -9.16 19.50
C GLU A 573 -0.42 -10.17 18.53
N THR A 574 0.27 -11.29 18.27
CA THR A 574 -0.33 -12.45 17.61
C THR A 574 -0.99 -13.36 18.65
N PRO A 575 -2.21 -13.90 18.41
CA PRO A 575 -2.86 -14.83 19.34
C PRO A 575 -1.98 -16.04 19.71
N PRO A 576 -2.10 -16.57 20.95
CA PRO A 576 -1.32 -17.71 21.41
C PRO A 576 -1.69 -18.99 20.65
N SER A 577 -0.70 -19.89 20.51
CA SER A 577 -0.90 -21.18 19.84
C SER A 577 -1.47 -22.23 20.79
N TYR A 578 -2.76 -22.52 20.67
CA TYR A 578 -3.47 -23.57 21.43
C TYR A 578 -3.03 -25.01 21.08
N THR A 579 -1.98 -25.20 20.27
CA THR A 579 -1.46 -26.52 19.85
C THR A 579 -0.02 -26.78 20.31
N GLN A 580 0.62 -25.82 20.99
CA GLN A 580 1.99 -25.95 21.46
C GLN A 580 2.03 -26.20 22.96
N VAL A 581 2.62 -27.32 23.38
CA VAL A 581 2.73 -27.69 24.80
C VAL A 581 3.70 -26.74 25.50
N GLY A 582 3.17 -25.80 26.30
CA GLY A 582 3.96 -25.08 27.29
C GLY A 582 4.38 -26.05 28.39
N THR A 583 5.69 -26.28 28.54
CA THR A 583 6.16 -27.21 29.59
C THR A 583 5.88 -26.67 31.00
N SER A 584 5.56 -27.60 31.91
CA SER A 584 5.00 -27.34 33.23
C SER A 584 5.71 -26.27 34.07
N VAL A 585 4.92 -25.53 34.85
CA VAL A 585 5.31 -24.49 35.82
C VAL A 585 6.46 -24.92 36.75
N GLU A 586 7.70 -24.58 36.40
CA GLU A 586 8.77 -24.21 37.34
C GLU A 586 9.96 -23.47 36.68
N ASP A 587 10.16 -23.60 35.36
CA ASP A 587 11.06 -22.73 34.57
C ASP A 587 10.24 -21.81 33.65
N VAL A 588 10.50 -20.51 33.71
CA VAL A 588 10.05 -19.56 32.67
C VAL A 588 10.85 -19.86 31.40
N GLU A 589 10.19 -20.14 30.27
CA GLU A 589 10.90 -20.27 28.99
C GLU A 589 11.70 -18.98 28.73
N GLN A 590 13.03 -19.07 28.79
CA GLN A 590 13.87 -17.92 28.50
C GLN A 590 13.71 -17.53 27.04
N LEU A 591 13.08 -16.38 26.80
CA LEU A 591 13.11 -15.69 25.52
C LEU A 591 14.54 -15.70 24.98
N PRO A 592 14.77 -16.02 23.69
CA PRO A 592 16.11 -16.31 23.20
C PRO A 592 17.07 -15.14 23.42
N ASN A 593 18.01 -15.26 24.36
CA ASN A 593 18.90 -14.17 24.81
C ASN A 593 19.76 -13.50 23.70
N THR A 594 19.71 -13.98 22.46
CA THR A 594 20.43 -13.44 21.29
C THR A 594 19.65 -13.68 20.00
N PHE A 595 19.69 -12.71 19.08
CA PHE A 595 19.27 -12.94 17.68
C PHE A 595 20.06 -14.08 17.04
N LYS A 596 19.39 -15.00 16.35
CA LYS A 596 20.05 -16.16 15.71
C LYS A 596 19.26 -16.74 14.55
N LEU A 597 19.85 -16.74 13.35
CA LEU A 597 19.34 -17.47 12.19
C LEU A 597 19.83 -18.92 12.24
N ASN A 598 18.91 -19.89 12.21
CA ASN A 598 19.24 -21.31 12.21
C ASN A 598 19.44 -21.86 10.80
N GLN A 599 20.01 -23.07 10.72
CA GLN A 599 20.09 -23.78 9.46
C GLN A 599 18.70 -24.22 9.01
N ASN A 600 18.39 -24.03 7.73
CA ASN A 600 17.15 -24.55 7.14
C ASN A 600 17.12 -26.08 7.22
N TYR A 601 15.93 -26.65 7.41
CA TYR A 601 15.74 -28.10 7.48
C TYR A 601 14.54 -28.55 6.64
N PRO A 602 14.66 -29.59 5.80
CA PRO A 602 15.90 -30.31 5.46
C PRO A 602 16.89 -29.42 4.69
N ASN A 603 18.17 -29.81 4.65
CA ASN A 603 19.19 -29.25 3.77
C ASN A 603 20.25 -30.33 3.42
N PRO A 604 20.43 -30.73 2.15
CA PRO A 604 19.71 -30.29 0.96
C PRO A 604 18.20 -30.56 1.01
N PHE A 605 17.43 -29.89 0.14
CA PHE A 605 15.96 -29.94 0.13
C PHE A 605 15.36 -30.10 -1.26
N ASN A 606 14.11 -30.58 -1.33
CA ASN A 606 13.37 -30.82 -2.58
C ASN A 606 11.84 -30.86 -2.36
N PRO A 607 11.05 -29.93 -2.93
CA PRO A 607 11.38 -28.55 -3.23
C PRO A 607 11.15 -27.63 -2.01
N THR A 608 10.69 -28.16 -0.87
CA THR A 608 10.33 -27.39 0.33
C THR A 608 11.34 -27.54 1.48
N THR A 609 11.49 -26.50 2.28
CA THR A 609 12.34 -26.46 3.49
C THR A 609 11.81 -25.42 4.48
N THR A 610 12.12 -25.57 5.77
CA THR A 610 11.75 -24.60 6.81
C THR A 610 13.01 -23.86 7.29
N ILE A 611 12.96 -22.53 7.31
CA ILE A 611 13.99 -21.66 7.88
C ILE A 611 13.52 -21.19 9.25
N ALA A 612 14.26 -21.54 10.30
CA ALA A 612 13.97 -21.09 11.67
C ALA A 612 14.91 -19.97 12.11
N PHE A 613 14.45 -19.11 13.01
CA PHE A 613 15.24 -18.05 13.63
C PHE A 613 14.72 -17.68 15.03
N GLU A 614 15.58 -17.09 15.84
CA GLU A 614 15.35 -16.66 17.22
C GLU A 614 15.48 -15.15 17.34
N LEU A 615 14.55 -14.52 18.06
CA LEU A 615 14.52 -13.08 18.35
C LEU A 615 14.50 -12.84 19.88
N PRO A 616 15.38 -11.99 20.44
CA PRO A 616 15.39 -11.65 21.87
C PRO A 616 14.34 -10.61 22.26
N VAL A 617 13.93 -9.78 21.31
CA VAL A 617 12.94 -8.70 21.44
C VAL A 617 12.10 -8.67 20.17
N THR A 618 10.90 -8.10 20.24
CA THR A 618 10.07 -7.82 19.06
C THR A 618 10.89 -7.01 18.05
N SER A 619 10.85 -7.39 16.77
CA SER A 619 11.69 -6.80 15.73
C SER A 619 11.02 -6.85 14.36
N ASN A 620 11.26 -5.82 13.54
CA ASN A 620 10.87 -5.81 12.13
C ASN A 620 11.77 -6.76 11.34
N VAL A 621 11.22 -7.91 10.94
CA VAL A 621 11.96 -9.00 10.29
C VAL A 621 11.87 -8.91 8.78
N LYS A 622 13.01 -8.94 8.10
CA LYS A 622 13.09 -9.21 6.67
C LYS A 622 13.85 -10.52 6.43
N LEU A 623 13.23 -11.48 5.75
CA LEU A 623 13.84 -12.75 5.38
C LEU A 623 13.82 -12.89 3.87
N ASN A 624 14.98 -12.67 3.24
CA ASN A 624 15.16 -12.68 1.79
C ASN A 624 15.93 -13.92 1.33
N VAL A 625 15.63 -14.43 0.13
CA VAL A 625 16.38 -15.48 -0.56
C VAL A 625 17.01 -14.93 -1.84
N TYR A 626 18.27 -15.32 -2.07
CA TYR A 626 19.10 -14.93 -3.20
C TYR A 626 19.69 -16.17 -3.88
N ASN A 627 19.94 -16.08 -5.19
CA ASN A 627 20.68 -17.11 -5.92
C ASN A 627 22.21 -16.96 -5.76
N ALA A 628 22.98 -17.88 -6.33
CA ALA A 628 24.44 -17.92 -6.22
C ALA A 628 25.19 -16.71 -6.83
N ILE A 629 24.53 -15.83 -7.59
CA ILE A 629 25.10 -14.58 -8.11
C ILE A 629 24.55 -13.32 -7.41
N GLY A 630 23.79 -13.49 -6.32
CA GLY A 630 23.29 -12.39 -5.48
C GLY A 630 22.01 -11.72 -5.98
N GLN A 631 21.38 -12.22 -7.05
CA GLN A 631 20.03 -11.77 -7.42
C GLN A 631 19.03 -12.27 -6.37
N HIS A 632 18.12 -11.39 -5.95
CA HIS A 632 16.96 -11.74 -5.13
C HIS A 632 16.02 -12.67 -5.92
N VAL A 633 15.43 -13.67 -5.26
CA VAL A 633 14.53 -14.65 -5.88
C VAL A 633 13.27 -14.95 -5.08
N ALA A 634 13.22 -14.56 -3.80
CA ALA A 634 12.00 -14.61 -2.98
C ALA A 634 12.15 -13.74 -1.72
N THR A 635 11.05 -13.13 -1.28
CA THR A 635 10.91 -12.58 0.08
C THR A 635 9.99 -13.52 0.86
N LEU A 636 10.45 -14.02 2.01
CA LEU A 636 9.69 -14.95 2.87
C LEU A 636 9.06 -14.22 4.07
N VAL A 637 9.66 -13.11 4.49
CA VAL A 637 9.11 -12.15 5.45
C VAL A 637 9.52 -10.76 4.98
N ASN A 638 8.57 -9.83 4.84
CA ASN A 638 8.81 -8.51 4.24
C ASN A 638 8.71 -7.35 5.25
N GLY A 639 9.62 -7.28 6.22
CA GLY A 639 9.75 -6.14 7.12
C GLY A 639 8.72 -6.05 8.25
N LYS A 640 7.80 -7.02 8.38
CA LYS A 640 6.77 -7.00 9.43
C LYS A 640 7.37 -7.21 10.84
N PRO A 641 6.75 -6.63 11.89
CA PRO A 641 7.11 -6.97 13.26
C PRO A 641 6.86 -8.46 13.54
N MET A 642 7.77 -9.06 14.31
CA MET A 642 7.64 -10.42 14.86
C MET A 642 8.14 -10.39 16.31
N SER A 643 7.41 -11.04 17.21
CA SER A 643 7.64 -11.02 18.66
C SER A 643 8.97 -11.66 19.09
N ALA A 644 9.41 -11.40 20.32
CA ALA A 644 10.47 -12.20 20.95
C ALA A 644 10.06 -13.68 20.98
N GLY A 645 10.99 -14.60 20.66
CA GLY A 645 10.71 -16.04 20.59
C GLY A 645 11.38 -16.76 19.42
N VAL A 646 10.95 -18.00 19.17
CA VAL A 646 11.46 -18.87 18.11
C VAL A 646 10.45 -18.95 16.97
N HIS A 647 10.87 -18.56 15.77
CA HIS A 647 10.04 -18.46 14.58
C HIS A 647 10.48 -19.46 13.52
N ALA A 648 9.53 -19.91 12.70
CA ALA A 648 9.76 -20.85 11.60
C ALA A 648 8.97 -20.44 10.35
N VAL A 649 9.64 -20.32 9.21
CA VAL A 649 9.06 -19.88 7.94
C VAL A 649 9.35 -20.90 6.85
N GLY A 650 8.29 -21.35 6.18
CA GLY A 650 8.39 -22.29 5.06
C GLY A 650 8.89 -21.61 3.78
N PHE A 651 9.70 -22.32 3.00
CA PHE A 651 10.13 -21.93 1.67
C PHE A 651 9.84 -23.04 0.67
N ASN A 652 9.17 -22.71 -0.44
CA ASN A 652 8.91 -23.60 -1.56
C ASN A 652 9.65 -23.12 -2.80
N ALA A 653 10.61 -23.90 -3.28
CA ALA A 653 11.47 -23.59 -4.42
C ALA A 653 11.07 -24.33 -5.71
N SER A 654 9.80 -24.72 -5.84
CA SER A 654 9.27 -25.45 -7.00
C SER A 654 9.58 -24.79 -8.35
N GLY A 655 9.54 -23.47 -8.44
CA GLY A 655 9.88 -22.69 -9.65
C GLY A 655 11.38 -22.50 -9.91
N LEU A 656 12.26 -22.84 -8.96
CA LEU A 656 13.69 -22.52 -9.00
C LEU A 656 14.57 -23.68 -9.53
N ALA A 657 15.79 -23.39 -9.97
CA ALA A 657 16.72 -24.40 -10.50
C ALA A 657 17.56 -25.05 -9.39
N SER A 658 17.90 -26.34 -9.51
CA SER A 658 18.79 -27.02 -8.55
C SER A 658 20.13 -26.27 -8.42
N GLY A 659 20.54 -25.96 -7.19
CA GLY A 659 21.69 -25.09 -6.96
C GLY A 659 21.84 -24.60 -5.52
N LEU A 660 22.81 -23.71 -5.34
CA LEU A 660 23.08 -23.02 -4.07
C LEU A 660 22.26 -21.73 -3.99
N TYR A 661 21.53 -21.58 -2.88
CA TYR A 661 20.80 -20.38 -2.52
C TYR A 661 21.32 -19.82 -1.19
N ILE A 662 21.24 -18.51 -1.02
CA ILE A 662 21.63 -17.80 0.19
C ILE A 662 20.36 -17.15 0.76
N TYR A 663 20.11 -17.30 2.06
CA TYR A 663 19.04 -16.59 2.74
C TYR A 663 19.62 -15.63 3.78
N ARG A 664 18.99 -14.46 3.92
CA ARG A 664 19.41 -13.37 4.80
C ARG A 664 18.26 -12.98 5.71
N LEU A 665 18.51 -13.02 7.01
CA LEU A 665 17.64 -12.43 8.03
C LEU A 665 18.18 -11.04 8.37
N GLU A 666 17.29 -10.06 8.38
CA GLU A 666 17.45 -8.71 8.93
C GLU A 666 16.40 -8.57 10.04
N ALA A 667 16.79 -8.09 11.23
CA ALA A 667 15.91 -7.91 12.38
C ALA A 667 16.43 -6.74 13.25
N GLY A 668 15.92 -5.54 13.02
CA GLY A 668 16.56 -4.32 13.50
C GLY A 668 18.01 -4.22 12.99
N ASP A 669 18.96 -3.89 13.88
CA ASP A 669 20.40 -3.87 13.57
C ASP A 669 21.01 -5.26 13.30
N PHE A 670 20.30 -6.36 13.62
CA PHE A 670 20.83 -7.70 13.40
C PHE A 670 20.73 -8.11 11.93
N MET A 671 21.85 -8.55 11.34
CA MET A 671 21.87 -9.15 10.01
C MET A 671 22.69 -10.44 10.01
N GLN A 672 22.09 -11.54 9.58
CA GLN A 672 22.78 -12.83 9.42
C GLN A 672 22.42 -13.50 8.09
N THR A 673 23.41 -14.08 7.43
CA THR A 673 23.25 -14.89 6.21
C THR A 673 23.58 -16.36 6.45
N ARG A 674 22.91 -17.24 5.71
CA ARG A 674 23.21 -18.67 5.59
C ARG A 674 22.95 -19.16 4.17
N SER A 675 23.40 -20.37 3.86
CA SER A 675 23.21 -20.99 2.55
C SER A 675 22.45 -22.32 2.64
N MET A 676 21.68 -22.63 1.60
CA MET A 676 20.88 -23.84 1.44
C MET A 676 21.03 -24.42 0.03
N MET A 677 20.82 -25.73 -0.14
CA MET A 677 21.04 -26.43 -1.39
C MET A 677 19.75 -27.09 -1.89
N LEU A 678 19.22 -26.61 -3.01
CA LEU A 678 18.07 -27.20 -3.70
C LEU A 678 18.56 -28.33 -4.62
N VAL A 679 17.99 -29.53 -4.47
CA VAL A 679 18.31 -30.70 -5.30
C VAL A 679 17.01 -31.34 -5.78
N LYS A 680 16.58 -30.97 -6.99
CA LYS A 680 15.46 -31.63 -7.69
C LYS A 680 15.83 -33.03 -8.16
#